data_AF-A0A2N1PJ71-F1
#
_entry.id   AF-A0A2N1PJ71-F1
#
_cell.length_a   1.000
_cell.length_b   1.000
_cell.length_c   1.000
_cell.angle_alpha   90.00
_cell.angle_beta   90.00
_cell.angle_gamma   90.00
#
_symmetry.space_group_name_H-M   'P 1'
#
loop_
_entity.id
_entity.type
_entity.pdbx_description
1 polymer ?
#
loop_
_entity_poly.entity_id
_entity_poly.type
_entity_poly.pdbx_seq_one_letter_code
_entity_poly.pdbx_strand_id
1 'polypeptide(L)'
;MPIGGTPVPKREVIDLVVRYIPGDQIREMLKIQAETDFRRRLDDFSKVKLLEVLQSTEIGRNALEETKANYPLSSSPSLYLVSVSSWPGFPHLLELTTELAAQMQSEAVRFGSDRTVRSVYLITPSREFHIQIPFQEIPLVYEKKIEYVVADPESEDFGETDVIYSLEKAIIWYSSEYKHALLLCGDFQAVKPILYYCRTKLDMSWQLPYLSEEMLVRLAEGANPRTASFTRIDDDPIGNYDAQSLTISDHSLGERRSYRSLSDDPSRQQTFGFYSSHPDLVYGGMGISRQYGRIWTPARLRKDTLLALSINLIQKTELELNREAEVNLNGFIAYYRNVPIKLGRKNLRSQQRYYFEELIKAIIRARRSPTLEFQLEPDFLRNLIEQYQNIDVVPALNIHCENCGDNLARCLICNSPLTPIFTDLQITFHCPIHPDEQQYQDNQLFPCDCGANIELTFSANIRILPGVQLLKAIHKFLAVLENQQYDGSFIITGNVLRLLPRNRVAINEYHLSEFRMWQTRGHIHQRNISDERKIQYRQILGRIKEKCIRNNRHSSLEICAACMQEAVTTARIHSGNDLCLARLFGYAIDEEFDGVHHGHEVADIRYLDVLFNTGEEIRLGIHLKSRESHRVHGLGRSVSCIKGLYTQYCYSAYLATLGGERLDVIGVSVPNEISDEVRENFQFISSQFGFPLIVLDEEDWLNIMDAALEKAAIEQE
;
A
#
# COMPACT_ATOMS: atom_id res chain seq x y z
N MET A 1 -19.39 25.52 -37.96
CA MET A 1 -18.32 25.04 -38.87
C MET A 1 -17.69 23.81 -38.24
N PRO A 2 -17.58 22.63 -38.90
CA PRO A 2 -16.78 21.56 -38.34
C PRO A 2 -15.31 21.88 -38.59
N ILE A 3 -14.64 22.45 -37.60
CA ILE A 3 -13.17 22.42 -37.52
C ILE A 3 -12.82 20.96 -37.16
N GLY A 4 -12.72 20.10 -38.18
CA GLY A 4 -12.48 18.67 -37.98
C GLY A 4 -11.87 18.02 -39.20
N GLY A 5 -10.54 18.03 -39.30
CA GLY A 5 -9.82 17.26 -40.32
C GLY A 5 -10.00 15.75 -40.13
N THR A 6 -10.04 14.98 -41.22
CA THR A 6 -10.10 13.51 -41.15
C THR A 6 -8.92 12.90 -40.36
N PRO A 7 -9.12 11.81 -39.59
CA PRO A 7 -8.03 11.11 -38.90
C PRO A 7 -7.02 10.50 -39.89
N VAL A 8 -7.46 10.17 -41.11
CA VAL A 8 -6.66 9.53 -42.18
C VAL A 8 -5.43 10.37 -42.55
N PRO A 9 -4.19 9.84 -42.55
CA PRO A 9 -2.98 10.57 -42.94
C PRO A 9 -3.03 11.05 -44.39
N LYS A 10 -2.34 12.15 -44.70
CA LYS A 10 -2.30 12.71 -46.07
C LYS A 10 -1.81 11.70 -47.11
N ARG A 11 -0.77 10.93 -46.79
CA ARG A 11 -0.26 9.86 -47.67
C ARG A 11 -1.35 8.88 -48.09
N GLU A 12 -2.17 8.43 -47.13
CA GLU A 12 -3.26 7.50 -47.40
C GLU A 12 -4.36 8.17 -48.23
N VAL A 13 -4.65 9.46 -48.00
CA VAL A 13 -5.57 10.23 -48.84
C VAL A 13 -5.06 10.29 -50.28
N ILE A 14 -3.76 10.49 -50.50
CA ILE A 14 -3.16 10.46 -51.85
C ILE A 14 -3.35 9.07 -52.48
N ASP A 15 -3.08 7.99 -51.75
CA ASP A 15 -3.26 6.62 -52.25
C ASP A 15 -4.74 6.33 -52.59
N LEU A 16 -5.69 6.81 -51.78
CA LEU A 16 -7.13 6.72 -52.07
C LEU A 16 -7.53 7.51 -53.32
N VAL A 17 -7.05 8.75 -53.46
CA VAL A 17 -7.31 9.59 -54.63
C VAL A 17 -6.82 8.89 -55.89
N VAL A 18 -5.57 8.41 -55.88
CA VAL A 18 -4.97 7.71 -57.04
C VAL A 18 -5.70 6.40 -57.36
N ARG A 19 -6.21 5.68 -56.35
CA ARG A 19 -6.89 4.39 -56.54
C ARG A 19 -8.31 4.54 -57.07
N TYR A 20 -9.06 5.54 -56.62
CA TYR A 20 -10.51 5.62 -56.84
C TYR A 20 -10.95 6.73 -57.80
N ILE A 21 -10.09 7.70 -58.11
CA ILE A 21 -10.38 8.78 -59.05
C ILE A 21 -9.53 8.58 -60.32
N PRO A 22 -10.11 8.59 -61.53
CA PRO A 22 -9.36 8.53 -62.78
C PRO A 22 -8.28 9.63 -62.87
N GLY A 23 -7.09 9.26 -63.35
CA GLY A 23 -5.94 10.16 -63.42
C GLY A 23 -6.21 11.47 -64.18
N ASP A 24 -6.95 11.41 -65.28
CA ASP A 24 -7.29 12.59 -66.09
C ASP A 24 -8.18 13.57 -65.33
N GLN A 25 -9.14 13.06 -64.54
CA GLN A 25 -10.01 13.90 -63.68
C GLN A 25 -9.21 14.57 -62.57
N ILE A 26 -8.28 13.85 -61.94
CA ILE A 26 -7.38 14.44 -60.93
C ILE A 26 -6.55 15.57 -61.54
N ARG A 27 -5.99 15.35 -62.74
CA ARG A 27 -5.18 16.36 -63.45
C ARG A 27 -6.00 17.59 -63.80
N GLU A 28 -7.24 17.41 -64.26
CA GLU A 28 -8.16 18.51 -64.55
C GLU A 28 -8.52 19.31 -63.30
N MET A 29 -8.93 18.64 -62.23
CA MET A 29 -9.36 19.27 -60.98
C MET A 29 -8.22 20.02 -60.27
N LEU A 30 -7.02 19.44 -60.25
CA LEU A 30 -5.84 20.01 -59.59
C LEU A 30 -4.93 20.81 -60.52
N LYS A 31 -5.29 20.94 -61.81
CA LYS A 31 -4.52 21.62 -62.87
C LYS A 31 -3.07 21.12 -62.97
N ILE A 32 -2.88 19.80 -62.96
CA ILE A 32 -1.56 19.15 -63.05
C ILE A 32 -1.22 18.89 -64.53
N GLN A 33 -0.10 19.42 -65.00
CA GLN A 33 0.39 19.22 -66.37
C GLN A 33 0.68 17.74 -66.66
N ALA A 34 0.43 17.28 -67.90
CA ALA A 34 0.54 15.88 -68.29
C ALA A 34 1.93 15.26 -68.02
N GLU A 35 3.00 16.06 -68.21
CA GLU A 35 4.41 15.67 -68.09
C GLU A 35 4.88 15.39 -66.64
N THR A 36 4.10 15.79 -65.62
CA THR A 36 4.57 15.79 -64.22
C THR A 36 4.39 14.45 -63.53
N ASP A 37 5.36 14.04 -62.69
CA ASP A 37 5.24 12.88 -61.80
C ASP A 37 4.02 13.06 -60.88
N PHE A 38 3.06 12.17 -61.11
CA PHE A 38 1.73 12.23 -60.56
C PHE A 38 1.71 12.11 -59.03
N ARG A 39 2.44 11.16 -58.44
CA ARG A 39 2.43 10.92 -56.98
C ARG A 39 3.20 12.00 -56.25
N ARG A 40 4.36 12.40 -56.79
CA ARG A 40 5.17 13.46 -56.19
C ARG A 40 4.41 14.79 -56.17
N ARG A 41 3.71 15.11 -57.26
CA ARG A 41 2.96 16.37 -57.35
C ARG A 41 1.75 16.43 -56.42
N LEU A 42 1.08 15.30 -56.16
CA LEU A 42 -0.01 15.24 -55.19
C LEU A 42 0.45 15.56 -53.76
N ASP A 43 1.72 15.28 -53.43
CA ASP A 43 2.27 15.63 -52.13
C ASP A 43 2.55 17.15 -51.95
N ASP A 44 2.51 17.94 -53.01
CA ASP A 44 2.62 19.41 -52.87
C ASP A 44 1.28 20.06 -52.47
N PHE A 45 0.15 19.35 -52.61
CA PHE A 45 -1.17 19.89 -52.28
C PHE A 45 -1.49 19.78 -50.79
N SER A 46 -2.33 20.69 -50.29
CA SER A 46 -2.84 20.61 -48.92
C SER A 46 -3.78 19.41 -48.76
N LYS A 47 -3.84 18.85 -47.55
CA LYS A 47 -4.74 17.73 -47.25
C LYS A 47 -6.21 18.08 -47.52
N VAL A 48 -6.62 19.32 -47.28
CA VAL A 48 -7.99 19.81 -47.54
C VAL A 48 -8.34 19.68 -49.02
N LYS A 49 -7.47 20.17 -49.92
CA LYS A 49 -7.68 20.07 -51.38
C LYS A 49 -7.75 18.62 -51.86
N LEU A 50 -6.91 17.75 -51.31
CA LEU A 50 -6.94 16.33 -51.64
C LEU A 50 -8.24 15.64 -51.18
N LEU A 51 -8.80 16.07 -50.06
CA LEU A 51 -10.10 15.57 -49.58
C LEU A 51 -11.25 16.07 -50.45
N GLU A 52 -11.23 17.32 -50.90
CA GLU A 52 -12.22 17.84 -51.85
C GLU A 52 -12.24 17.00 -53.15
N VAL A 53 -11.07 16.65 -53.68
CA VAL A 53 -10.96 15.75 -54.85
C VAL A 53 -11.53 14.37 -54.54
N LEU A 54 -11.14 13.75 -53.42
CA LEU A 54 -11.61 12.42 -53.04
C LEU A 54 -13.14 12.40 -52.83
N GLN A 55 -13.69 13.45 -52.23
CA GLN A 55 -15.11 13.55 -51.90
C GLN A 55 -16.00 13.98 -53.08
N SER A 56 -15.39 14.37 -54.20
CA SER A 56 -16.12 14.75 -55.42
C SER A 56 -16.94 13.61 -56.04
N THR A 57 -16.58 12.36 -55.74
CA THR A 57 -17.31 11.16 -56.19
C THR A 57 -17.91 10.39 -55.00
N GLU A 58 -18.99 9.65 -55.24
CA GLU A 58 -19.60 8.78 -54.22
C GLU A 58 -18.68 7.63 -53.81
N ILE A 59 -17.97 7.03 -54.77
CA ILE A 59 -16.99 5.96 -54.54
C ILE A 59 -15.87 6.47 -53.61
N GLY A 60 -15.33 7.67 -53.87
CA GLY A 60 -14.30 8.26 -53.02
C GLY A 60 -14.80 8.66 -51.63
N ARG A 61 -16.05 9.12 -51.50
CA ARG A 61 -16.70 9.35 -50.19
C ARG A 61 -16.80 8.06 -49.38
N ASN A 62 -17.31 6.98 -49.98
CA ASN A 62 -17.45 5.69 -49.30
C ASN A 62 -16.09 5.11 -48.90
N ALA A 63 -15.10 5.18 -49.80
CA ALA A 63 -13.74 4.74 -49.51
C ALA A 63 -13.09 5.53 -48.36
N LEU A 64 -13.36 6.83 -48.26
CA LEU A 64 -12.87 7.66 -47.15
C LEU A 64 -13.52 7.25 -45.81
N GLU A 65 -14.84 7.00 -45.78
CA GLU A 65 -15.53 6.57 -44.56
C GLU A 65 -15.07 5.18 -44.09
N GLU A 66 -14.93 4.22 -45.01
CA GLU A 66 -14.35 2.91 -44.69
C GLU A 66 -12.92 3.04 -44.15
N THR A 67 -12.11 3.92 -44.74
CA THR A 67 -10.73 4.13 -44.30
C THR A 67 -10.67 4.80 -42.93
N LYS A 68 -11.59 5.73 -42.61
CA LYS A 68 -11.66 6.35 -41.27
C LYS A 68 -11.86 5.32 -40.16
N ALA A 69 -12.61 4.25 -40.40
CA ALA A 69 -12.81 3.18 -39.40
C ALA A 69 -11.50 2.48 -39.00
N ASN A 70 -10.47 2.52 -39.87
CA ASN A 70 -9.14 1.97 -39.60
C ASN A 70 -8.26 2.88 -38.75
N TYR A 71 -8.65 4.13 -38.47
CA TYR A 71 -7.88 5.07 -37.65
C TYR A 71 -8.66 5.41 -36.37
N PRO A 72 -8.34 4.74 -35.24
CA PRO A 72 -9.18 4.81 -34.04
C PRO A 72 -9.13 6.16 -33.32
N LEU A 73 -8.05 6.94 -33.51
CA LEU A 73 -7.82 8.22 -32.84
C LEU A 73 -7.85 9.39 -33.83
N SER A 74 -8.34 10.53 -33.35
CA SER A 74 -8.38 11.84 -34.02
C SER A 74 -6.99 12.47 -34.15
N SER A 75 -6.12 12.23 -33.18
CA SER A 75 -4.75 12.77 -33.07
C SER A 75 -3.69 11.68 -33.25
N SER A 76 -2.42 12.09 -33.25
CA SER A 76 -1.31 11.13 -33.15
C SER A 76 -1.41 10.36 -31.81
N PRO A 77 -1.18 9.03 -31.83
CA PRO A 77 -1.40 8.19 -30.67
C PRO A 77 -0.34 8.43 -29.59
N SER A 78 -0.80 8.66 -28.37
CA SER A 78 -0.01 8.37 -27.16
C SER A 78 -0.61 7.14 -26.50
N LEU A 79 0.25 6.17 -26.21
CA LEU A 79 -0.05 4.94 -25.50
C LEU A 79 0.51 5.06 -24.09
N TYR A 80 -0.25 4.63 -23.11
CA TYR A 80 0.15 4.61 -21.71
C TYR A 80 0.06 3.17 -21.23
N LEU A 81 1.22 2.61 -20.89
CA LEU A 81 1.27 1.33 -20.20
C LEU A 81 0.59 1.50 -18.84
N VAL A 82 -0.25 0.54 -18.48
CA VAL A 82 -0.98 0.54 -17.21
C VAL A 82 -0.94 -0.85 -16.61
N SER A 83 -0.57 -0.92 -15.34
CA SER A 83 -0.60 -2.16 -14.55
C SER A 83 -1.94 -2.23 -13.82
N VAL A 84 -2.57 -3.40 -13.85
CA VAL A 84 -3.91 -3.67 -13.34
C VAL A 84 -3.83 -4.75 -12.27
N SER A 85 -4.35 -4.45 -11.08
CA SER A 85 -4.25 -5.36 -9.93
C SER A 85 -5.11 -6.62 -10.11
N SER A 86 -6.29 -6.47 -10.72
CA SER A 86 -7.27 -7.52 -10.96
C SER A 86 -8.19 -7.16 -12.11
N TRP A 87 -8.49 -8.12 -12.98
CA TRP A 87 -9.45 -7.97 -14.08
C TRP A 87 -10.84 -8.48 -13.68
N PRO A 88 -11.92 -7.76 -14.02
CA PRO A 88 -13.26 -8.32 -13.97
C PRO A 88 -13.41 -9.42 -15.03
N GLY A 89 -14.27 -10.41 -14.78
CA GLY A 89 -14.58 -11.42 -15.78
C GLY A 89 -15.19 -10.79 -17.03
N PHE A 90 -14.74 -11.22 -18.22
CA PHE A 90 -15.19 -10.61 -19.48
C PHE A 90 -16.71 -10.58 -19.68
N PRO A 91 -17.48 -11.65 -19.36
CA PRO A 91 -18.95 -11.60 -19.49
C PRO A 91 -19.57 -10.47 -18.66
N HIS A 92 -19.11 -10.30 -17.42
CA HIS A 92 -19.57 -9.23 -16.54
C HIS A 92 -19.18 -7.84 -17.07
N LEU A 93 -17.96 -7.70 -17.58
CA LEU A 93 -17.51 -6.44 -18.18
C LEU A 93 -18.31 -6.10 -19.45
N LEU A 94 -18.64 -7.10 -20.28
CA LEU A 94 -19.43 -6.89 -21.49
C LEU A 94 -20.85 -6.42 -21.16
N GLU A 95 -21.50 -7.05 -20.18
CA GLU A 95 -22.80 -6.62 -19.66
C GLU A 95 -22.75 -5.18 -19.16
N LEU A 96 -21.82 -4.89 -18.24
CA LEU A 96 -21.65 -3.57 -17.64
C LEU A 96 -21.35 -2.48 -18.68
N THR A 97 -20.43 -2.74 -19.61
CA THR A 97 -20.10 -1.77 -20.66
C THR A 97 -21.23 -1.59 -21.68
N THR A 98 -22.08 -2.61 -21.88
CA THR A 98 -23.28 -2.49 -22.72
C THR A 98 -24.30 -1.55 -22.09
N GLU A 99 -24.57 -1.72 -20.80
CA GLU A 99 -25.47 -0.83 -20.05
C GLU A 99 -24.96 0.62 -20.04
N LEU A 100 -23.68 0.82 -19.72
CA LEU A 100 -23.06 2.14 -19.70
C LEU A 100 -23.06 2.80 -21.09
N ALA A 101 -22.77 2.05 -22.15
CA ALA A 101 -22.78 2.54 -23.52
C ALA A 101 -24.20 2.93 -24.00
N ALA A 102 -25.24 2.23 -23.55
CA ALA A 102 -26.62 2.58 -23.86
C ALA A 102 -27.06 3.91 -23.22
N GLN A 103 -26.50 4.25 -22.06
CA GLN A 103 -26.85 5.45 -21.30
C GLN A 103 -25.95 6.67 -21.61
N MET A 104 -24.80 6.45 -22.26
CA MET A 104 -23.86 7.46 -22.76
C MET A 104 -23.55 8.54 -21.70
N GLN A 105 -23.90 9.80 -21.97
CA GLN A 105 -23.61 10.95 -21.09
C GLN A 105 -24.34 10.90 -19.73
N SER A 106 -25.41 10.12 -19.60
CA SER A 106 -26.16 9.99 -18.33
C SER A 106 -25.32 9.28 -17.27
N GLU A 107 -24.47 8.34 -17.70
CA GLU A 107 -23.54 7.59 -16.84
C GLU A 107 -22.10 8.14 -16.90
N ALA A 108 -21.93 9.35 -17.41
CA ALA A 108 -20.63 10.00 -17.47
C ALA A 108 -20.13 10.38 -16.08
N VAL A 109 -18.82 10.17 -15.86
CA VAL A 109 -18.15 10.80 -14.74
C VAL A 109 -17.82 12.22 -15.14
N ARG A 110 -18.41 13.19 -14.43
CA ARG A 110 -18.20 14.62 -14.66
C ARG A 110 -17.13 15.17 -13.73
N PHE A 111 -16.26 16.01 -14.27
CA PHE A 111 -15.22 16.70 -13.55
C PHE A 111 -15.56 18.20 -13.49
N GLY A 112 -14.95 18.92 -12.53
CA GLY A 112 -15.16 20.35 -12.34
C GLY A 112 -14.88 21.17 -13.61
N SER A 113 -15.53 22.32 -13.73
CA SER A 113 -15.41 23.23 -14.89
C SER A 113 -13.99 23.81 -15.07
N ASP A 114 -13.18 23.76 -14.02
CA ASP A 114 -11.76 24.12 -13.98
C ASP A 114 -10.84 23.05 -14.64
N ARG A 115 -11.35 21.84 -14.89
CA ARG A 115 -10.55 20.74 -15.45
C ARG A 115 -10.55 20.74 -16.98
N THR A 116 -9.42 20.36 -17.58
CA THR A 116 -9.32 20.20 -19.04
C THR A 116 -10.24 19.13 -19.59
N VAL A 117 -10.50 18.05 -18.83
CA VAL A 117 -11.48 17.04 -19.22
C VAL A 117 -12.75 17.28 -18.43
N ARG A 118 -13.86 17.55 -19.14
CA ARG A 118 -15.18 17.79 -18.55
C ARG A 118 -15.87 16.50 -18.14
N SER A 119 -15.78 15.47 -18.99
CA SER A 119 -16.42 14.19 -18.73
C SER A 119 -15.73 13.04 -19.45
N VAL A 120 -15.95 11.83 -18.93
CA VAL A 120 -15.53 10.55 -19.55
C VAL A 120 -16.72 9.59 -19.51
N TYR A 121 -16.98 8.88 -20.62
CA TYR A 121 -18.06 7.89 -20.73
C TYR A 121 -17.83 6.90 -21.88
N LEU A 122 -18.64 5.84 -21.91
CA LEU A 122 -18.67 4.84 -22.98
C LEU A 122 -19.73 5.20 -24.02
N ILE A 123 -19.41 4.97 -25.30
CA ILE A 123 -20.36 5.11 -26.41
C ILE A 123 -20.59 3.81 -27.16
N THR A 124 -19.77 2.80 -26.88
CA THR A 124 -19.85 1.47 -27.48
C THR A 124 -19.46 0.42 -26.42
N PRO A 125 -20.09 -0.76 -26.43
CA PRO A 125 -19.73 -1.85 -25.52
C PRO A 125 -18.29 -2.34 -25.75
N SER A 126 -17.74 -3.06 -24.76
CA SER A 126 -16.48 -3.76 -24.92
C SER A 126 -16.55 -4.81 -26.03
N ARG A 127 -15.41 -5.12 -26.65
CA ARG A 127 -15.31 -6.09 -27.74
C ARG A 127 -14.17 -7.05 -27.49
N GLU A 128 -14.27 -8.24 -28.07
CA GLU A 128 -13.20 -9.23 -28.04
C GLU A 128 -12.62 -9.44 -29.43
N PHE A 129 -11.30 -9.55 -29.51
CA PHE A 129 -10.56 -9.94 -30.69
C PHE A 129 -10.02 -11.35 -30.50
N HIS A 130 -10.51 -12.28 -31.30
CA HIS A 130 -9.99 -13.65 -31.33
C HIS A 130 -8.75 -13.71 -32.23
N ILE A 131 -7.62 -13.24 -31.68
CA ILE A 131 -6.28 -13.49 -32.21
C ILE A 131 -5.64 -14.65 -31.41
N GLN A 132 -4.36 -14.96 -31.61
CA GLN A 132 -3.67 -16.07 -30.91
C GLN A 132 -3.82 -16.02 -29.37
N ILE A 133 -3.93 -14.82 -28.80
CA ILE A 133 -4.23 -14.57 -27.38
C ILE A 133 -5.50 -13.70 -27.32
N PRO A 134 -6.53 -14.05 -26.54
CA PRO A 134 -7.76 -13.26 -26.47
C PRO A 134 -7.45 -11.85 -25.99
N PHE A 135 -7.73 -10.86 -26.85
CA PHE A 135 -7.53 -9.44 -26.55
C PHE A 135 -8.86 -8.73 -26.49
N GLN A 136 -9.03 -7.84 -25.52
CA GLN A 136 -10.28 -7.16 -25.25
C GLN A 136 -10.09 -5.65 -25.44
N GLU A 137 -11.14 -4.99 -25.94
CA GLU A 137 -11.19 -3.56 -26.23
C GLU A 137 -12.28 -2.89 -25.41
N ILE A 138 -11.92 -1.82 -24.71
CA ILE A 138 -12.87 -0.92 -24.04
C ILE A 138 -12.77 0.45 -24.72
N PRO A 139 -13.73 0.79 -25.59
CA PRO A 139 -13.75 2.06 -26.33
C PRO A 139 -14.44 3.17 -25.52
N LEU A 140 -13.69 4.21 -25.18
CA LEU A 140 -14.12 5.34 -24.38
C LEU A 140 -14.13 6.64 -25.19
N VAL A 141 -14.86 7.64 -24.71
CA VAL A 141 -14.72 9.02 -25.16
C VAL A 141 -14.57 9.96 -23.98
N TYR A 142 -13.94 11.10 -24.23
CA TYR A 142 -13.81 12.17 -23.26
C TYR A 142 -14.02 13.53 -23.90
N GLU A 143 -14.58 14.46 -23.13
CA GLU A 143 -14.83 15.82 -23.58
C GLU A 143 -13.71 16.73 -23.12
N LYS A 144 -12.87 17.17 -24.06
CA LYS A 144 -11.72 18.04 -23.81
C LYS A 144 -12.10 19.50 -24.00
N LYS A 145 -11.86 20.31 -22.97
CA LYS A 145 -11.93 21.76 -22.99
C LYS A 145 -10.85 22.32 -23.92
N ILE A 146 -11.25 23.19 -24.84
CA ILE A 146 -10.36 23.98 -25.69
C ILE A 146 -10.72 25.44 -25.44
N GLU A 147 -9.79 26.15 -24.83
CA GLU A 147 -9.89 27.58 -24.60
C GLU A 147 -9.34 28.31 -25.83
N TYR A 148 -10.06 29.33 -26.30
CA TYR A 148 -9.63 30.17 -27.39
C TYR A 148 -9.97 31.63 -27.09
N VAL A 149 -9.18 32.55 -27.63
CA VAL A 149 -9.45 33.98 -27.53
C VAL A 149 -10.27 34.40 -28.73
N VAL A 150 -11.38 35.09 -28.49
CA VAL A 150 -12.23 35.62 -29.55
C VAL A 150 -11.46 36.76 -30.24
N ALA A 151 -11.01 36.49 -31.47
CA ALA A 151 -10.20 37.42 -32.24
C ALA A 151 -10.98 38.17 -33.33
N ASP A 152 -12.30 38.04 -33.35
CA ASP A 152 -13.18 38.77 -34.28
C ASP A 152 -13.41 40.19 -33.75
N PRO A 153 -12.88 41.24 -34.41
CA PRO A 153 -13.00 42.63 -33.94
C PRO A 153 -14.43 43.14 -33.88
N GLU A 154 -15.36 42.49 -34.59
CA GLU A 154 -16.79 42.87 -34.63
C GLU A 154 -17.62 42.11 -33.58
N SER A 155 -17.02 41.18 -32.84
CA SER A 155 -17.68 40.46 -31.74
C SER A 155 -17.76 41.33 -30.48
N GLU A 156 -18.88 41.27 -29.77
CA GLU A 156 -19.04 41.90 -28.43
C GLU A 156 -18.03 41.33 -27.41
N ASP A 157 -17.57 40.10 -27.64
CA ASP A 157 -16.63 39.38 -26.79
C ASP A 157 -15.17 39.49 -27.28
N PHE A 158 -14.82 40.45 -28.14
CA PHE A 158 -13.46 40.59 -28.67
C PHE A 158 -12.40 40.69 -27.55
N GLY A 159 -11.41 39.80 -27.59
CA GLY A 159 -10.35 39.71 -26.58
C GLY A 159 -10.69 38.84 -25.37
N GLU A 160 -11.95 38.42 -25.21
CA GLU A 160 -12.36 37.50 -24.14
C GLU A 160 -11.99 36.05 -24.45
N THR A 161 -11.86 35.25 -23.39
CA THR A 161 -11.60 33.81 -23.50
C THR A 161 -12.92 33.04 -23.53
N ASP A 162 -13.15 32.32 -24.62
CA ASP A 162 -14.30 31.43 -24.79
C ASP A 162 -13.85 29.95 -24.83
N VAL A 163 -14.80 29.04 -24.65
CA VAL A 163 -14.57 27.62 -24.43
C VAL A 163 -15.44 26.78 -25.35
N ILE A 164 -14.80 25.93 -26.14
CA ILE A 164 -15.46 24.83 -26.85
C ILE A 164 -14.99 23.48 -26.31
N TYR A 165 -15.82 22.45 -26.46
CA TYR A 165 -15.48 21.10 -26.05
C TYR A 165 -15.31 20.21 -27.28
N SER A 166 -14.14 19.59 -27.41
CA SER A 166 -13.85 18.56 -28.40
C SER A 166 -14.17 17.18 -27.83
N LEU A 167 -14.90 16.37 -28.59
CA LEU A 167 -15.13 14.96 -28.25
C LEU A 167 -13.98 14.11 -28.79
N GLU A 168 -13.14 13.62 -27.88
CA GLU A 168 -11.97 12.82 -28.20
C GLU A 168 -12.20 11.34 -27.90
N LYS A 169 -11.53 10.46 -28.65
CA LYS A 169 -11.60 9.00 -28.47
C LYS A 169 -10.44 8.52 -27.60
N ALA A 170 -10.72 7.52 -26.78
CA ALA A 170 -9.72 6.74 -26.09
C ALA A 170 -10.05 5.24 -26.21
N ILE A 171 -9.01 4.42 -26.20
CA ILE A 171 -9.17 2.97 -26.29
C ILE A 171 -8.30 2.33 -25.22
N ILE A 172 -8.83 1.34 -24.53
CA ILE A 172 -8.04 0.44 -23.72
C ILE A 172 -7.98 -0.89 -24.44
N TRP A 173 -6.77 -1.42 -24.59
CA TRP A 173 -6.55 -2.81 -24.95
C TRP A 173 -5.83 -3.57 -23.87
N TYR A 174 -6.28 -4.80 -23.63
CA TYR A 174 -5.71 -5.68 -22.64
C TYR A 174 -5.98 -7.15 -22.97
N SER A 175 -5.26 -8.04 -22.30
CA SER A 175 -5.58 -9.45 -22.21
C SER A 175 -5.71 -9.82 -20.74
N SER A 176 -6.69 -10.63 -20.39
CA SER A 176 -6.86 -11.15 -19.02
C SER A 176 -5.74 -12.10 -18.60
N GLU A 177 -4.91 -12.57 -19.54
CA GLU A 177 -3.72 -13.40 -19.26
C GLU A 177 -2.56 -12.58 -18.68
N TYR A 178 -2.56 -11.26 -18.88
CA TYR A 178 -1.51 -10.34 -18.44
C TYR A 178 -2.05 -9.39 -17.38
N LYS A 179 -1.17 -8.81 -16.55
CA LYS A 179 -1.57 -7.74 -15.63
C LYS A 179 -1.40 -6.35 -16.23
N HIS A 180 -0.95 -6.28 -17.48
CA HIS A 180 -0.74 -5.02 -18.19
C HIS A 180 -1.78 -4.77 -19.27
N ALA A 181 -2.05 -3.49 -19.48
CA ALA A 181 -2.89 -2.98 -20.53
C ALA A 181 -2.26 -1.73 -21.16
N LEU A 182 -2.80 -1.32 -22.30
CA LEU A 182 -2.44 -0.07 -22.94
C LEU A 182 -3.67 0.82 -23.07
N LEU A 183 -3.55 2.02 -22.51
CA LEU A 183 -4.49 3.11 -22.72
C LEU A 183 -3.99 3.99 -23.86
N LEU A 184 -4.75 4.04 -24.94
CA LEU A 184 -4.52 4.88 -26.10
C LEU A 184 -5.39 6.13 -25.98
N CYS A 185 -4.78 7.30 -25.85
CA CYS A 185 -5.48 8.57 -25.88
C CYS A 185 -4.60 9.67 -26.50
N GLY A 186 -5.23 10.72 -27.01
CA GLY A 186 -4.52 11.82 -27.66
C GLY A 186 -3.81 12.78 -26.69
N ASP A 187 -4.11 12.69 -25.39
CA ASP A 187 -3.70 13.68 -24.40
C ASP A 187 -3.36 13.05 -23.05
N PHE A 188 -2.25 13.48 -22.44
CA PHE A 188 -1.86 13.11 -21.09
C PHE A 188 -2.86 13.58 -20.03
N GLN A 189 -3.49 14.75 -20.24
CA GLN A 189 -4.46 15.30 -19.29
C GLN A 189 -5.72 14.43 -19.17
N ALA A 190 -6.00 13.58 -20.15
CA ALA A 190 -7.12 12.64 -20.13
C ALA A 190 -6.84 11.35 -19.35
N VAL A 191 -5.58 10.99 -19.13
CA VAL A 191 -5.20 9.72 -18.49
C VAL A 191 -5.81 9.59 -17.10
N LYS A 192 -5.59 10.57 -16.20
CA LYS A 192 -6.13 10.51 -14.82
C LYS A 192 -7.67 10.45 -14.78
N PRO A 193 -8.42 11.29 -15.52
CA PRO A 193 -9.87 11.17 -15.67
C PRO A 193 -10.32 9.78 -16.12
N ILE A 194 -9.65 9.19 -17.12
CA ILE A 194 -9.99 7.86 -17.63
C ILE A 194 -9.74 6.78 -16.58
N LEU A 195 -8.59 6.79 -15.90
CA LEU A 195 -8.31 5.83 -14.82
C LEU A 195 -9.32 5.95 -13.67
N TYR A 196 -9.76 7.18 -13.36
CA TYR A 196 -10.80 7.40 -12.36
C TYR A 196 -12.17 6.87 -12.81
N TYR A 197 -12.53 7.05 -14.10
CA TYR A 197 -13.73 6.45 -14.67
C TYR A 197 -13.70 4.93 -14.57
N CYS A 198 -12.61 4.28 -15.03
CA CYS A 198 -12.46 2.82 -14.96
C CYS A 198 -12.56 2.30 -13.51
N ARG A 199 -11.98 3.02 -12.55
CA ARG A 199 -12.07 2.64 -11.13
C ARG A 199 -13.48 2.74 -10.57
N THR A 200 -14.23 3.77 -10.95
CA THR A 200 -15.54 4.07 -10.36
C THR A 200 -16.68 3.35 -11.05
N LYS A 201 -16.59 3.14 -12.37
CA LYS A 201 -17.65 2.55 -13.19
C LYS A 201 -17.40 1.11 -13.61
N LEU A 202 -16.14 0.66 -13.64
CA LEU A 202 -15.78 -0.69 -14.10
C LEU A 202 -15.11 -1.54 -13.01
N ASP A 203 -15.00 -1.03 -11.77
CA ASP A 203 -14.35 -1.67 -10.61
C ASP A 203 -12.94 -2.23 -10.91
N MET A 204 -12.15 -1.45 -11.64
CA MET A 204 -10.81 -1.87 -12.00
C MET A 204 -9.76 -0.98 -11.30
N SER A 205 -8.70 -1.57 -10.75
CA SER A 205 -7.60 -0.87 -10.06
C SER A 205 -6.35 -0.79 -10.93
N TRP A 206 -5.95 0.44 -11.30
CA TRP A 206 -4.93 0.73 -12.32
C TRP A 206 -3.86 1.63 -11.75
N GLN A 207 -2.67 1.48 -12.30
CA GLN A 207 -1.57 2.39 -12.02
C GLN A 207 -0.68 2.58 -13.24
N LEU A 208 -0.18 3.80 -13.37
CA LEU A 208 0.83 4.11 -14.36
C LEU A 208 2.19 3.69 -13.80
N PRO A 209 2.97 2.90 -14.54
CA PRO A 209 4.26 2.43 -14.06
C PRO A 209 5.32 3.52 -14.14
N TYR A 210 6.48 3.23 -13.56
CA TYR A 210 7.70 4.00 -13.78
C TYR A 210 8.83 3.08 -14.20
N LEU A 211 9.12 3.04 -15.50
CA LEU A 211 10.11 2.11 -16.04
C LEU A 211 11.49 2.38 -15.42
N SER A 212 12.24 1.32 -15.14
CA SER A 212 13.68 1.44 -14.91
C SER A 212 14.38 1.96 -16.18
N GLU A 213 15.62 2.40 -16.06
CA GLU A 213 16.38 2.82 -17.24
C GLU A 213 16.67 1.60 -18.13
N GLU A 214 16.96 0.47 -17.51
CA GLU A 214 17.18 -0.82 -18.16
C GLU A 214 15.96 -1.26 -18.96
N MET A 215 14.76 -1.18 -18.37
CA MET A 215 13.50 -1.46 -19.08
C MET A 215 13.30 -0.53 -20.27
N LEU A 216 13.59 0.77 -20.13
CA LEU A 216 13.50 1.71 -21.25
C LEU A 216 14.45 1.32 -22.39
N VAL A 217 15.71 1.01 -22.06
CA VAL A 217 16.73 0.62 -23.04
C VAL A 217 16.32 -0.67 -23.76
N ARG A 218 15.79 -1.66 -23.02
CA ARG A 218 15.32 -2.93 -23.58
C ARG A 218 14.08 -2.79 -24.45
N LEU A 219 13.13 -1.95 -24.02
CA LEU A 219 11.98 -1.62 -24.84
C LEU A 219 12.36 -0.90 -26.14
N ALA A 220 13.51 -0.22 -26.17
CA ALA A 220 14.05 0.45 -27.35
C ALA A 220 15.07 -0.39 -28.15
N GLU A 221 15.32 -1.63 -27.75
CA GLU A 221 16.37 -2.47 -28.33
C GLU A 221 16.16 -2.70 -29.84
N GLY A 222 17.25 -2.60 -30.61
CA GLY A 222 17.22 -2.71 -32.07
C GLY A 222 16.80 -1.42 -32.80
N ALA A 223 16.50 -0.33 -32.09
CA ALA A 223 16.15 0.96 -32.69
C ALA A 223 17.30 1.99 -32.65
N ASN A 224 17.25 2.98 -33.54
CA ASN A 224 18.27 4.03 -33.62
C ASN A 224 17.85 5.27 -32.82
N PRO A 225 18.54 5.64 -31.73
CA PRO A 225 18.17 6.82 -30.97
C PRO A 225 18.36 8.09 -31.81
N ARG A 226 17.43 9.03 -31.66
CA ARG A 226 17.43 10.36 -32.30
C ARG A 226 17.39 11.49 -31.29
N THR A 227 16.71 11.26 -30.17
CA THR A 227 16.66 12.18 -29.02
C THR A 227 16.77 11.35 -27.75
N ALA A 228 17.51 11.86 -26.76
CA ALA A 228 17.55 11.30 -25.42
C ALA A 228 17.62 12.42 -24.39
N SER A 229 17.00 12.22 -23.24
CA SER A 229 17.06 13.15 -22.12
C SER A 229 17.53 12.47 -20.86
N PHE A 230 18.47 13.10 -20.18
CA PHE A 230 19.13 12.60 -18.98
C PHE A 230 18.85 13.55 -17.81
N THR A 231 18.59 12.99 -16.64
CA THR A 231 18.42 13.76 -15.39
C THR A 231 19.48 13.33 -14.39
N ARG A 232 19.95 14.27 -13.58
CA ARG A 232 20.92 14.03 -12.50
C ARG A 232 20.25 13.25 -11.35
N ILE A 233 20.93 12.23 -10.80
CA ILE A 233 20.41 11.37 -9.72
C ILE A 233 20.68 12.01 -8.35
N ASP A 234 21.91 12.50 -8.13
CA ASP A 234 22.38 13.02 -6.85
C ASP A 234 23.11 14.37 -7.03
N ASP A 235 23.19 15.17 -5.96
CA ASP A 235 24.00 16.40 -5.85
C ASP A 235 25.52 16.13 -5.84
N ASP A 236 25.98 15.05 -6.49
CA ASP A 236 27.39 14.67 -6.54
C ASP A 236 28.21 15.73 -7.33
N PRO A 237 29.16 16.45 -6.70
CA PRO A 237 29.92 17.52 -7.34
C PRO A 237 30.88 17.05 -8.46
N ILE A 238 30.96 15.75 -8.73
CA ILE A 238 31.89 15.16 -9.72
C ILE A 238 31.34 15.18 -11.16
N GLY A 239 30.06 15.51 -11.36
CA GLY A 239 29.45 15.54 -12.69
C GLY A 239 30.10 16.58 -13.63
N ASN A 240 30.52 16.15 -14.84
CA ASN A 240 31.10 17.03 -15.87
C ASN A 240 30.13 18.12 -16.39
N TYR A 241 28.86 18.07 -15.99
CA TYR A 241 27.80 18.95 -16.45
C TYR A 241 26.95 19.44 -15.27
N ASP A 242 26.98 20.75 -15.01
CA ASP A 242 26.17 21.41 -13.97
C ASP A 242 24.74 21.72 -14.49
N ALA A 243 24.02 20.68 -14.90
CA ALA A 243 22.65 20.80 -15.40
C ALA A 243 21.77 19.68 -14.85
N GLN A 244 20.61 20.07 -14.30
CA GLN A 244 19.65 19.11 -13.74
C GLN A 244 19.12 18.15 -14.80
N SER A 245 18.83 18.66 -16.00
CA SER A 245 18.35 17.89 -17.14
C SER A 245 19.09 18.29 -18.42
N LEU A 246 19.47 17.30 -19.23
CA LEU A 246 20.11 17.48 -20.53
C LEU A 246 19.33 16.71 -21.58
N THR A 247 18.88 17.39 -22.64
CA THR A 247 18.27 16.75 -23.80
C THR A 247 19.16 16.96 -25.01
N ILE A 248 19.54 15.87 -25.67
CA ILE A 248 20.35 15.87 -26.89
C ILE A 248 19.58 15.25 -28.03
N SER A 249 19.69 15.85 -29.22
CA SER A 249 19.05 15.36 -30.44
C SER A 249 20.03 15.39 -31.60
N ASP A 250 20.13 14.29 -32.33
CA ASP A 250 20.96 14.17 -33.54
C ASP A 250 20.42 13.04 -34.42
N HIS A 251 20.62 13.16 -35.74
CA HIS A 251 20.20 12.11 -36.65
C HIS A 251 20.91 10.77 -36.40
N SER A 252 22.16 10.76 -35.99
CA SER A 252 22.93 9.56 -35.67
C SER A 252 23.34 9.56 -34.21
N LEU A 253 22.41 9.87 -33.30
CA LEU A 253 22.70 10.12 -31.88
C LEU A 253 23.51 8.98 -31.24
N GLY A 254 23.19 7.72 -31.55
CA GLY A 254 23.88 6.54 -31.01
C GLY A 254 25.37 6.44 -31.35
N GLU A 255 25.81 7.14 -32.40
CA GLU A 255 27.22 7.20 -32.83
C GLU A 255 27.97 8.37 -32.18
N ARG A 256 27.26 9.31 -31.53
CA ARG A 256 27.86 10.51 -30.95
C ARG A 256 28.53 10.20 -29.61
N ARG A 257 29.75 10.72 -29.42
CA ARG A 257 30.48 10.61 -28.14
C ARG A 257 29.72 11.24 -26.97
N SER A 258 29.00 12.33 -27.21
CA SER A 258 28.18 13.01 -26.19
C SER A 258 27.06 12.12 -25.65
N TYR A 259 26.42 11.32 -26.52
CA TYR A 259 25.39 10.37 -26.09
C TYR A 259 25.97 9.26 -25.22
N ARG A 260 27.08 8.65 -25.65
CA ARG A 260 27.77 7.60 -24.87
C ARG A 260 28.25 8.14 -23.53
N SER A 261 28.89 9.30 -23.53
CA SER A 261 29.35 9.95 -22.30
C SER A 261 28.25 10.25 -21.29
N LEU A 262 27.02 10.53 -21.72
CA LEU A 262 25.87 10.75 -20.82
C LEU A 262 25.19 9.44 -20.40
N SER A 263 25.22 8.43 -21.27
CA SER A 263 24.63 7.10 -20.99
C SER A 263 25.50 6.29 -20.04
N ASP A 264 26.82 6.48 -20.10
CA ASP A 264 27.80 5.79 -19.26
C ASP A 264 28.09 6.56 -17.95
N ASP A 265 27.45 7.74 -17.75
CA ASP A 265 27.65 8.59 -16.56
C ASP A 265 26.79 8.08 -15.38
N PRO A 266 27.40 7.53 -14.31
CA PRO A 266 26.65 6.98 -13.17
C PRO A 266 25.89 8.04 -12.37
N SER A 267 26.19 9.32 -12.54
CA SER A 267 25.48 10.42 -11.88
C SER A 267 24.18 10.83 -12.61
N ARG A 268 23.90 10.23 -13.77
CA ARG A 268 22.78 10.55 -14.64
C ARG A 268 21.98 9.30 -15.00
N GLN A 269 20.68 9.52 -15.24
CA GLN A 269 19.81 8.49 -15.80
C GLN A 269 19.02 9.04 -16.98
N GLN A 270 18.89 8.24 -18.02
CA GLN A 270 17.96 8.51 -19.10
C GLN A 270 16.52 8.49 -18.57
N THR A 271 15.72 9.48 -18.97
CA THR A 271 14.31 9.68 -18.55
C THR A 271 13.33 9.48 -19.70
N PHE A 272 13.74 9.81 -20.92
CA PHE A 272 13.03 9.46 -22.14
C PHE A 272 13.98 9.35 -23.34
N GLY A 273 13.52 8.70 -24.40
CA GLY A 273 14.19 8.65 -25.69
C GLY A 273 13.19 8.64 -26.84
N PHE A 274 13.61 9.14 -28.01
CA PHE A 274 12.91 8.97 -29.27
C PHE A 274 13.79 8.19 -30.24
N TYR A 275 13.22 7.13 -30.80
CA TYR A 275 13.93 6.12 -31.58
C TYR A 275 13.31 5.98 -32.97
N SER A 276 14.16 5.98 -33.98
CA SER A 276 13.79 5.71 -35.38
C SER A 276 14.03 4.25 -35.73
N SER A 277 13.28 3.74 -36.71
CA SER A 277 13.39 2.36 -37.22
C SER A 277 13.23 1.30 -36.12
N HIS A 278 12.27 1.49 -35.22
CA HIS A 278 12.02 0.54 -34.15
C HIS A 278 11.50 -0.80 -34.72
N PRO A 279 11.94 -1.97 -34.24
CA PRO A 279 11.50 -3.26 -34.77
C PRO A 279 9.97 -3.43 -34.73
N ASP A 280 9.33 -2.98 -33.64
CA ASP A 280 7.86 -3.03 -33.49
C ASP A 280 7.13 -1.89 -34.21
N LEU A 281 7.86 -0.86 -34.66
CA LEU A 281 7.29 0.28 -35.36
C LEU A 281 8.30 0.93 -36.31
N VAL A 282 8.42 0.32 -37.49
CA VAL A 282 9.41 0.73 -38.51
C VAL A 282 9.08 2.14 -39.06
N TYR A 283 7.79 2.49 -39.15
CA TYR A 283 7.33 3.76 -39.70
C TYR A 283 6.99 4.79 -38.62
N GLY A 284 7.53 6.02 -38.74
CA GLY A 284 7.20 7.15 -37.86
C GLY A 284 8.06 7.30 -36.61
N GLY A 285 8.76 6.24 -36.18
CA GLY A 285 9.54 6.23 -34.95
C GLY A 285 8.68 6.19 -33.69
N MET A 286 9.32 5.93 -32.56
CA MET A 286 8.68 5.70 -31.27
C MET A 286 9.43 6.45 -30.16
N GLY A 287 8.70 7.23 -29.39
CA GLY A 287 9.17 7.81 -28.14
C GLY A 287 8.76 6.94 -26.96
N ILE A 288 9.65 6.79 -26.00
CA ILE A 288 9.42 6.07 -24.75
C ILE A 288 9.86 6.97 -23.60
N SER A 289 9.02 7.11 -22.59
CA SER A 289 9.35 7.79 -21.32
C SER A 289 9.19 6.82 -20.17
N ARG A 290 10.16 6.87 -19.24
CA ARG A 290 10.07 6.11 -17.99
C ARG A 290 8.86 6.52 -17.18
N GLN A 291 8.59 7.81 -17.12
CA GLN A 291 7.49 8.34 -16.34
C GLN A 291 6.16 7.94 -16.99
N TYR A 292 5.33 7.26 -16.21
CA TYR A 292 4.01 6.78 -16.59
C TYR A 292 3.98 5.74 -17.71
N GLY A 293 5.13 5.13 -18.03
CA GLY A 293 5.26 4.19 -19.15
C GLY A 293 4.69 4.75 -20.45
N ARG A 294 4.90 6.05 -20.71
CA ARG A 294 4.33 6.73 -21.88
C ARG A 294 5.11 6.37 -23.13
N ILE A 295 4.37 5.95 -24.15
CA ILE A 295 4.88 5.63 -25.47
C ILE A 295 4.14 6.51 -26.47
N TRP A 296 4.83 7.14 -27.42
CA TRP A 296 4.17 7.99 -28.42
C TRP A 296 4.81 7.84 -29.78
N THR A 297 4.04 8.11 -30.83
CA THR A 297 4.58 8.22 -32.18
C THR A 297 3.99 9.44 -32.88
N PRO A 298 4.79 10.20 -33.67
CA PRO A 298 4.27 11.30 -34.44
C PRO A 298 3.35 10.84 -35.58
N ALA A 299 3.51 9.59 -36.05
CA ALA A 299 2.71 9.04 -37.14
C ALA A 299 1.31 8.64 -36.65
N ARG A 300 0.29 8.95 -37.47
CA ARG A 300 -1.05 8.41 -37.27
C ARG A 300 -1.10 7.00 -37.82
N LEU A 301 -1.30 6.04 -36.93
CA LEU A 301 -1.25 4.62 -37.23
C LEU A 301 -2.65 4.02 -37.38
N ARG A 302 -2.75 2.98 -38.22
CA ARG A 302 -3.97 2.18 -38.35
C ARG A 302 -4.17 1.32 -37.09
N LYS A 303 -5.42 0.90 -36.86
CA LYS A 303 -5.85 0.11 -35.70
C LYS A 303 -5.10 -1.22 -35.58
N ASP A 304 -4.91 -1.92 -36.70
CA ASP A 304 -4.16 -3.18 -36.78
C ASP A 304 -2.69 -3.01 -36.37
N THR A 305 -2.04 -1.95 -36.85
CA THR A 305 -0.65 -1.61 -36.50
C THR A 305 -0.53 -1.25 -35.02
N LEU A 306 -1.48 -0.45 -34.50
CA LEU A 306 -1.53 -0.08 -33.08
C LEU A 306 -1.78 -1.30 -32.19
N LEU A 307 -2.67 -2.21 -32.59
CA LEU A 307 -2.98 -3.42 -31.84
C LEU A 307 -1.77 -4.35 -31.79
N ALA A 308 -1.10 -4.57 -32.93
CA ALA A 308 0.14 -5.36 -32.99
C ALA A 308 1.25 -4.76 -32.11
N LEU A 309 1.46 -3.44 -32.20
CA LEU A 309 2.39 -2.72 -31.32
C LEU A 309 2.01 -2.92 -29.85
N SER A 310 0.72 -2.86 -29.52
CA SER A 310 0.24 -2.96 -28.15
C SER A 310 0.46 -4.34 -27.54
N ILE A 311 0.19 -5.40 -28.31
CA ILE A 311 0.45 -6.78 -27.90
C ILE A 311 1.94 -6.97 -27.61
N ASN A 312 2.80 -6.54 -28.54
CA ASN A 312 4.25 -6.69 -28.38
C ASN A 312 4.78 -5.91 -27.17
N LEU A 313 4.30 -4.68 -26.94
CA LEU A 313 4.70 -3.86 -25.80
C LEU A 313 4.28 -4.49 -24.46
N ILE A 314 3.06 -5.02 -24.37
CA ILE A 314 2.58 -5.70 -23.16
C ILE A 314 3.44 -6.94 -22.89
N GLN A 315 3.65 -7.79 -23.90
CA GLN A 315 4.46 -9.00 -23.77
C GLN A 315 5.92 -8.70 -23.37
N LYS A 316 6.55 -7.72 -24.03
CA LYS A 316 7.91 -7.29 -23.66
C LYS A 316 7.97 -6.73 -22.24
N THR A 317 6.97 -5.94 -21.84
CA THR A 317 6.90 -5.40 -20.48
C THR A 317 6.81 -6.52 -19.44
N GLU A 318 5.93 -7.50 -19.65
CA GLU A 318 5.76 -8.66 -18.75
C GLU A 318 7.08 -9.44 -18.61
N LEU A 319 7.79 -9.67 -19.72
CA LEU A 319 9.10 -10.34 -19.70
C LEU A 319 10.15 -9.52 -18.94
N GLU A 320 10.27 -8.23 -19.21
CA GLU A 320 11.24 -7.37 -18.54
C GLU A 320 10.91 -7.19 -17.05
N LEU A 321 9.63 -7.13 -16.68
CA LEU A 321 9.23 -7.00 -15.29
C LEU A 321 9.56 -8.26 -14.47
N ASN A 322 9.36 -9.44 -15.04
CA ASN A 322 9.79 -10.70 -14.44
C ASN A 322 11.32 -10.74 -14.27
N ARG A 323 12.06 -10.30 -15.29
CA ARG A 323 13.52 -10.18 -15.22
C ARG A 323 13.97 -9.22 -14.13
N GLU A 324 13.40 -8.02 -14.07
CA GLU A 324 13.68 -7.02 -13.04
C GLU A 324 13.41 -7.58 -11.64
N ALA A 325 12.30 -8.31 -11.45
CA ALA A 325 12.01 -8.96 -10.19
C ALA A 325 13.14 -9.91 -9.76
N GLU A 326 13.76 -10.63 -10.69
CA GLU A 326 14.86 -11.56 -10.41
C GLU A 326 16.19 -10.84 -10.17
N VAL A 327 16.59 -9.92 -11.06
CA VAL A 327 17.96 -9.39 -11.10
C VAL A 327 18.13 -7.97 -10.55
N ASN A 328 17.08 -7.15 -10.55
CA ASN A 328 17.14 -5.74 -10.14
C ASN A 328 15.88 -5.33 -9.36
N LEU A 329 15.85 -5.73 -8.10
CA LEU A 329 14.71 -5.47 -7.21
C LEU A 329 14.42 -3.96 -7.03
N ASN A 330 15.42 -3.10 -7.18
CA ASN A 330 15.24 -1.65 -7.14
C ASN A 330 14.40 -1.16 -8.34
N GLY A 331 14.75 -1.59 -9.55
CA GLY A 331 13.97 -1.30 -10.76
C GLY A 331 12.56 -1.88 -10.67
N PHE A 332 12.43 -3.12 -10.20
CA PHE A 332 11.13 -3.76 -9.99
C PHE A 332 10.22 -2.98 -9.04
N ILE A 333 10.70 -2.55 -7.87
CA ILE A 333 9.86 -1.77 -6.93
C ILE A 333 9.59 -0.36 -7.47
N ALA A 334 10.58 0.26 -8.12
CA ALA A 334 10.42 1.58 -8.73
C ALA A 334 9.32 1.59 -9.80
N TYR A 335 9.12 0.48 -10.53
CA TYR A 335 7.99 0.28 -11.44
C TYR A 335 6.64 0.64 -10.80
N TYR A 336 6.49 0.31 -9.52
CA TYR A 336 5.29 0.49 -8.72
C TYR A 336 5.30 1.79 -7.86
N ARG A 337 6.19 2.75 -8.15
CA ARG A 337 6.33 3.99 -7.37
C ARG A 337 5.05 4.83 -7.26
N ASN A 338 4.14 4.70 -8.22
CA ASN A 338 2.91 5.49 -8.29
C ASN A 338 1.75 4.83 -7.52
N VAL A 339 1.93 3.62 -6.98
CA VAL A 339 0.94 3.00 -6.08
C VAL A 339 0.83 3.85 -4.82
N PRO A 340 -0.36 4.34 -4.43
CA PRO A 340 -0.51 5.04 -3.16
C PRO A 340 -0.40 4.05 -1.98
N ILE A 341 0.56 4.29 -1.08
CA ILE A 341 0.73 3.51 0.15
C ILE A 341 0.10 4.29 1.31
N LYS A 342 -0.77 3.62 2.07
CA LYS A 342 -1.50 4.22 3.20
C LYS A 342 -1.22 3.48 4.49
N LEU A 343 -0.92 4.23 5.56
CA LEU A 343 -0.98 3.75 6.94
C LEU A 343 -2.26 4.30 7.57
N GLY A 344 -3.24 3.42 7.79
CA GLY A 344 -4.60 3.82 8.13
C GLY A 344 -5.19 4.77 7.09
N ARG A 345 -5.48 6.00 7.51
CA ARG A 345 -6.08 7.03 6.64
C ARG A 345 -5.07 7.94 5.95
N LYS A 346 -3.77 7.85 6.28
CA LYS A 346 -2.74 8.78 5.79
C LYS A 346 -1.89 8.13 4.70
N ASN A 347 -1.63 8.88 3.62
CA ASN A 347 -0.64 8.47 2.61
C ASN A 347 0.78 8.68 3.17
N LEU A 348 1.70 7.78 2.81
CA LEU A 348 3.11 7.97 3.10
C LEU A 348 3.70 9.15 2.32
N ARG A 349 4.49 9.97 3.00
CA ARG A 349 5.36 11.00 2.38
C ARG A 349 6.59 10.34 1.77
N SER A 350 7.36 11.08 0.97
CA SER A 350 8.55 10.57 0.26
C SER A 350 9.53 9.83 1.17
N GLN A 351 9.89 10.42 2.31
CA GLN A 351 10.83 9.80 3.26
C GLN A 351 10.30 8.50 3.86
N GLN A 352 9.02 8.47 4.25
CA GLN A 352 8.40 7.28 4.83
C GLN A 352 8.22 6.17 3.77
N ARG A 353 7.91 6.57 2.53
CA ARG A 353 7.84 5.66 1.39
C ARG A 353 9.19 4.99 1.13
N TYR A 354 10.29 5.73 1.21
CA TYR A 354 11.62 5.17 1.08
C TYR A 354 11.86 4.03 2.08
N TYR A 355 11.64 4.27 3.38
CA TYR A 355 11.81 3.23 4.39
C TYR A 355 10.84 2.04 4.21
N PHE A 356 9.61 2.31 3.77
CA PHE A 356 8.66 1.26 3.44
C PHE A 356 9.16 0.39 2.28
N GLU A 357 9.66 1.00 1.19
CA GLU A 357 10.18 0.27 0.04
C GLU A 357 11.44 -0.54 0.39
N GLU A 358 12.33 -0.02 1.24
CA GLU A 358 13.46 -0.80 1.76
C GLU A 358 13.01 -2.00 2.62
N LEU A 359 11.97 -1.85 3.45
CA LEU A 359 11.36 -2.99 4.15
C LEU A 359 10.79 -4.01 3.17
N ILE A 360 10.11 -3.57 2.12
CA ILE A 360 9.60 -4.47 1.06
C ILE A 360 10.76 -5.23 0.38
N LYS A 361 11.88 -4.55 0.09
CA LYS A 361 13.08 -5.21 -0.47
C LYS A 361 13.61 -6.27 0.48
N ALA A 362 13.74 -5.93 1.76
CA ALA A 362 14.23 -6.86 2.78
C ALA A 362 13.30 -8.08 2.92
N ILE A 363 11.98 -7.88 2.89
CA ILE A 363 10.99 -8.96 2.93
C ILE A 363 11.12 -9.85 1.70
N ILE A 364 11.18 -9.29 0.48
CA ILE A 364 11.32 -10.08 -0.74
C ILE A 364 12.63 -10.89 -0.74
N ARG A 365 13.73 -10.29 -0.29
CA ARG A 365 15.03 -10.97 -0.17
C ARG A 365 15.01 -12.07 0.88
N ALA A 366 14.42 -11.80 2.06
CA ALA A 366 14.26 -12.81 3.10
C ALA A 366 13.42 -14.00 2.62
N ARG A 367 12.35 -13.78 1.85
CA ARG A 367 11.53 -14.87 1.26
C ARG A 367 12.29 -15.76 0.31
N ARG A 368 13.29 -15.22 -0.39
CA ARG A 368 14.17 -15.99 -1.30
C ARG A 368 15.29 -16.72 -0.55
N SER A 369 15.52 -16.38 0.72
CA SER A 369 16.52 -17.03 1.56
C SER A 369 15.98 -18.35 2.13
N PRO A 370 16.77 -19.43 2.16
CA PRO A 370 16.39 -20.68 2.83
C PRO A 370 16.08 -20.51 4.32
N THR A 371 16.69 -19.52 4.98
CA THR A 371 16.48 -19.25 6.42
C THR A 371 15.33 -18.31 6.70
N LEU A 372 14.68 -17.75 5.66
CA LEU A 372 13.67 -16.69 5.78
C LEU A 372 14.18 -15.41 6.47
N GLU A 373 15.49 -15.16 6.37
CA GLU A 373 16.17 -14.03 6.98
C GLU A 373 16.89 -13.15 5.96
N PHE A 374 17.03 -11.86 6.30
CA PHE A 374 17.81 -10.89 5.54
C PHE A 374 18.56 -9.94 6.48
N GLN A 375 19.85 -9.72 6.18
CA GLN A 375 20.71 -8.80 6.91
C GLN A 375 20.45 -7.36 6.45
N LEU A 376 19.99 -6.50 7.35
CA LEU A 376 19.79 -5.08 7.14
C LEU A 376 21.08 -4.29 7.40
N GLU A 377 21.19 -3.13 6.73
CA GLU A 377 22.24 -2.16 6.99
C GLU A 377 22.02 -1.46 8.35
N PRO A 378 23.06 -1.26 9.17
CA PRO A 378 22.91 -0.62 10.49
C PRO A 378 22.29 0.78 10.43
N ASP A 379 22.68 1.59 9.45
CA ASP A 379 22.15 2.96 9.28
C ASP A 379 20.66 2.97 8.94
N PHE A 380 20.20 1.97 8.19
CA PHE A 380 18.78 1.80 7.90
C PHE A 380 17.98 1.52 9.17
N LEU A 381 18.47 0.64 10.05
CA LEU A 381 17.81 0.31 11.31
C LEU A 381 17.66 1.54 12.20
N ARG A 382 18.73 2.31 12.37
CA ARG A 382 18.73 3.55 13.15
C ARG A 382 17.67 4.52 12.64
N ASN A 383 17.64 4.74 11.34
CA ASN A 383 16.68 5.62 10.68
C ASN A 383 15.24 5.10 10.77
N LEU A 384 15.04 3.78 10.73
CA LEU A 384 13.74 3.14 10.89
C LEU A 384 13.20 3.36 12.31
N ILE A 385 14.04 3.21 13.34
CA ILE A 385 13.67 3.46 14.74
C ILE A 385 13.36 4.95 14.94
N GLU A 386 14.08 5.87 14.30
CA GLU A 386 13.77 7.31 14.35
C GLU A 386 12.38 7.63 13.79
N GLN A 387 11.96 6.89 12.75
CA GLN A 387 10.65 7.06 12.13
C GLN A 387 9.56 6.17 12.73
N TYR A 388 9.77 5.56 13.90
CA TYR A 388 8.91 4.45 14.37
C TYR A 388 7.41 4.78 14.40
N GLN A 389 7.05 5.98 14.90
CA GLN A 389 5.66 6.44 14.96
C GLN A 389 5.07 6.77 13.58
N ASN A 390 5.93 7.18 12.64
CA ASN A 390 5.54 7.63 11.31
C ASN A 390 5.34 6.47 10.33
N ILE A 391 6.03 5.35 10.55
CA ILE A 391 5.93 4.14 9.72
C ILE A 391 5.17 3.00 10.43
N ASP A 392 4.72 3.21 11.67
CA ASP A 392 4.02 2.20 12.50
C ASP A 392 4.88 0.95 12.72
N VAL A 393 6.13 1.13 13.17
CA VAL A 393 6.94 0.06 13.78
C VAL A 393 7.00 0.23 15.30
N VAL A 394 7.21 -0.88 15.99
CA VAL A 394 7.21 -0.99 17.45
C VAL A 394 8.59 -1.47 17.91
N PRO A 395 9.51 -0.54 18.20
CA PRO A 395 10.79 -0.86 18.82
C PRO A 395 10.59 -1.24 20.29
N ALA A 396 11.30 -2.28 20.71
CA ALA A 396 11.26 -2.87 22.04
C ALA A 396 12.67 -3.22 22.50
N LEU A 397 12.97 -3.07 23.79
CA LEU A 397 14.21 -3.55 24.38
C LEU A 397 13.99 -4.95 24.96
N ASN A 398 14.62 -5.94 24.36
CA ASN A 398 14.70 -7.31 24.89
C ASN A 398 16.01 -7.49 25.65
N ILE A 399 15.90 -7.72 26.96
CA ILE A 399 16.99 -7.89 27.91
C ILE A 399 17.08 -9.34 28.35
N HIS A 400 18.29 -9.85 28.55
CA HIS A 400 18.52 -11.18 29.11
C HIS A 400 19.00 -11.05 30.56
N CYS A 401 18.36 -11.77 31.47
CA CYS A 401 18.76 -11.83 32.88
C CYS A 401 19.10 -13.28 33.25
N GLU A 402 20.17 -13.51 33.98
CA GLU A 402 20.56 -14.89 34.37
C GLU A 402 19.51 -15.58 35.24
N ASN A 403 18.81 -14.81 36.08
CA ASN A 403 17.74 -15.33 36.95
C ASN A 403 16.38 -15.39 36.25
N CYS A 404 16.19 -14.54 35.23
CA CYS A 404 14.90 -14.16 34.65
C CYS A 404 14.78 -14.51 33.14
N GLY A 405 15.83 -15.00 32.49
CA GLY A 405 15.79 -15.25 31.04
C GLY A 405 15.53 -13.99 30.20
N ASP A 406 14.93 -14.18 29.02
CA ASP A 406 14.66 -13.12 28.03
C ASP A 406 13.38 -12.35 28.33
N ASN A 407 13.48 -11.02 28.42
CA ASN A 407 12.39 -10.17 28.85
C ASN A 407 12.28 -8.85 28.12
N LEU A 408 11.06 -8.34 28.02
CA LEU A 408 10.82 -6.98 27.60
C LEU A 408 11.18 -6.02 28.74
N ALA A 409 12.05 -5.04 28.49
CA ALA A 409 12.35 -3.98 29.44
C ALA A 409 11.12 -3.08 29.61
N ARG A 410 10.66 -2.95 30.86
CA ARG A 410 9.44 -2.23 31.24
C ARG A 410 9.75 -1.23 32.36
N CYS A 411 8.89 -0.24 32.49
CA CYS A 411 8.92 0.69 33.61
C CYS A 411 8.60 -0.04 34.92
N LEU A 412 9.43 0.10 35.94
CA LEU A 412 9.22 -0.55 37.24
C LEU A 412 7.92 -0.11 37.94
N ILE A 413 7.41 1.09 37.62
CA ILE A 413 6.26 1.73 38.28
C ILE A 413 4.92 1.37 37.60
N CYS A 414 4.83 1.49 36.28
CA CYS A 414 3.59 1.24 35.52
C CYS A 414 3.63 0.04 34.58
N ASN A 415 4.72 -0.75 34.61
CA ASN A 415 4.92 -1.93 33.76
C ASN A 415 4.75 -1.66 32.25
N SER A 416 4.82 -0.39 31.84
CA SER A 416 4.73 -0.01 30.42
C SER A 416 6.07 -0.28 29.75
N PRO A 417 6.09 -0.90 28.55
CA PRO A 417 7.32 -1.07 27.78
C PRO A 417 8.04 0.27 27.57
N LEU A 418 9.37 0.24 27.63
CA LEU A 418 10.17 1.42 27.34
C LEU A 418 10.11 1.75 25.84
N THR A 419 10.04 3.04 25.51
CA THR A 419 9.98 3.54 24.13
C THR A 419 11.22 4.37 23.80
N PRO A 420 11.70 4.39 22.54
CA PRO A 420 12.87 5.19 22.18
C PRO A 420 12.53 6.68 21.98
N ILE A 421 13.48 7.52 22.37
CA ILE A 421 13.61 8.94 22.02
C ILE A 421 14.98 9.15 21.35
N PHE A 422 15.01 10.04 20.36
CA PHE A 422 16.23 10.53 19.74
C PHE A 422 16.54 11.95 20.23
N THR A 423 17.71 12.11 20.84
CA THR A 423 18.27 13.41 21.23
C THR A 423 19.71 13.47 20.75
N ASP A 424 20.07 14.49 19.96
CA ASP A 424 21.45 14.79 19.56
C ASP A 424 22.25 13.56 19.10
N LEU A 425 21.65 12.79 18.18
CA LEU A 425 22.18 11.55 17.57
C LEU A 425 22.20 10.30 18.46
N GLN A 426 21.87 10.40 19.75
CA GLN A 426 21.80 9.27 20.68
C GLN A 426 20.37 8.75 20.83
N ILE A 427 20.24 7.42 20.90
CA ILE A 427 18.99 6.74 21.24
C ILE A 427 18.95 6.62 22.76
N THR A 428 17.83 6.99 23.38
CA THR A 428 17.55 6.69 24.78
C THR A 428 16.20 6.02 24.89
N PHE A 429 16.03 5.07 25.80
CA PHE A 429 14.75 4.41 26.04
C PHE A 429 14.17 4.93 27.35
N HIS A 430 12.90 5.32 27.33
CA HIS A 430 12.24 5.90 28.49
C HIS A 430 10.82 5.35 28.68
N CYS A 431 10.27 5.52 29.87
CA CYS A 431 8.86 5.27 30.10
C CYS A 431 8.02 6.41 29.51
N PRO A 432 6.96 6.12 28.72
CA PRO A 432 6.07 7.16 28.19
C PRO A 432 5.21 7.85 29.26
N ILE A 433 5.08 7.27 30.46
CA ILE A 433 4.29 7.80 31.58
C ILE A 433 5.19 8.45 32.64
N HIS A 434 6.38 7.89 32.88
CA HIS A 434 7.36 8.35 33.86
C HIS A 434 8.72 8.67 33.20
N PRO A 435 8.77 9.61 32.24
CA PRO A 435 9.96 9.85 31.43
C PRO A 435 11.17 10.33 32.25
N ASP A 436 10.94 11.10 33.30
CA ASP A 436 12.00 11.69 34.12
C ASP A 436 12.60 10.71 35.15
N GLU A 437 11.86 9.65 35.50
CA GLU A 437 12.26 8.67 36.52
C GLU A 437 12.84 7.38 35.93
N GLN A 438 12.52 7.10 34.67
CA GLN A 438 12.79 5.82 34.02
C GLN A 438 13.30 6.08 32.60
N GLN A 439 14.56 6.49 32.50
CA GLN A 439 15.28 6.69 31.25
C GLN A 439 16.61 5.92 31.30
N TYR A 440 16.92 5.23 30.21
CA TYR A 440 18.10 4.39 30.07
C TYR A 440 18.82 4.68 28.75
N GLN A 441 20.14 4.80 28.83
CA GLN A 441 21.04 4.95 27.69
C GLN A 441 21.75 3.63 27.40
N ASP A 442 22.43 3.56 26.25
CA ASP A 442 23.27 2.42 25.91
C ASP A 442 24.41 2.25 26.94
N ASN A 443 24.76 1.02 27.26
CA ASN A 443 25.74 0.62 28.28
C ASN A 443 25.40 1.06 29.73
N GLN A 444 24.13 1.40 30.01
CA GLN A 444 23.66 1.61 31.37
C GLN A 444 23.13 0.31 31.99
N LEU A 445 23.13 0.26 33.34
CA LEU A 445 22.53 -0.84 34.09
C LEU A 445 21.02 -0.65 34.22
N PHE A 446 20.27 -1.67 33.80
CA PHE A 446 18.84 -1.80 33.99
C PHE A 446 18.53 -2.73 35.18
N PRO A 447 17.80 -2.26 36.21
CA PRO A 447 17.36 -3.10 37.31
C PRO A 447 16.20 -4.00 36.89
N CYS A 448 16.40 -5.32 36.94
CA CYS A 448 15.36 -6.33 36.75
C CYS A 448 14.44 -6.41 37.97
N ASP A 449 13.20 -6.88 37.79
CA ASP A 449 12.23 -7.07 38.88
C ASP A 449 12.71 -8.10 39.94
N CYS A 450 13.62 -9.03 39.57
CA CYS A 450 14.27 -9.93 40.54
C CYS A 450 15.39 -9.27 41.37
N GLY A 451 15.75 -8.01 41.06
CA GLY A 451 16.83 -7.26 41.71
C GLY A 451 18.20 -7.38 41.05
N ALA A 452 18.35 -8.17 39.97
CA ALA A 452 19.59 -8.23 39.19
C ALA A 452 19.77 -6.96 38.33
N ASN A 453 21.02 -6.51 38.15
CA ASN A 453 21.34 -5.42 37.23
C ASN A 453 21.84 -5.97 35.90
N ILE A 454 21.22 -5.55 34.80
CA ILE A 454 21.52 -6.01 33.44
C ILE A 454 22.15 -4.87 32.67
N GLU A 455 23.32 -5.10 32.06
CA GLU A 455 23.93 -4.12 31.16
C GLU A 455 23.15 -4.07 29.84
N LEU A 456 22.69 -2.87 29.46
CA LEU A 456 22.01 -2.65 28.20
C LEU A 456 23.02 -2.49 27.07
N THR A 457 22.87 -3.26 26.00
CA THR A 457 23.61 -3.15 24.75
C THR A 457 22.62 -3.07 23.59
N PHE A 458 22.30 -1.86 23.14
CA PHE A 458 21.20 -1.60 22.19
C PHE A 458 21.35 -2.33 20.86
N SER A 459 22.58 -2.52 20.37
CA SER A 459 22.86 -3.29 19.15
C SER A 459 22.40 -4.75 19.22
N ALA A 460 22.36 -5.33 20.44
CA ALA A 460 21.92 -6.70 20.68
C ALA A 460 20.52 -6.78 21.30
N ASN A 461 20.09 -5.76 22.06
CA ASN A 461 18.83 -5.79 22.82
C ASN A 461 17.64 -5.25 22.04
N ILE A 462 17.82 -4.38 21.04
CA ILE A 462 16.68 -3.84 20.30
C ILE A 462 16.02 -4.94 19.46
N ARG A 463 14.70 -5.00 19.55
CA ARG A 463 13.80 -5.77 18.70
C ARG A 463 12.84 -4.79 18.04
N ILE A 464 12.52 -5.00 16.76
CA ILE A 464 11.50 -4.20 16.07
C ILE A 464 10.40 -5.12 15.57
N LEU A 465 9.19 -4.84 16.02
CA LEU A 465 7.97 -5.54 15.64
C LEU A 465 7.15 -4.66 14.69
N PRO A 466 6.43 -5.21 13.70
CA PRO A 466 5.56 -4.44 12.85
C PRO A 466 4.31 -3.99 13.61
N GLY A 467 3.93 -2.73 13.45
CA GLY A 467 2.60 -2.25 13.78
C GLY A 467 1.56 -2.76 12.77
N VAL A 468 0.30 -2.78 13.18
CA VAL A 468 -0.80 -3.33 12.38
C VAL A 468 -0.99 -2.60 11.04
N GLN A 469 -0.87 -1.28 11.02
CA GLN A 469 -1.08 -0.52 9.79
C GLN A 469 0.06 -0.73 8.81
N LEU A 470 1.29 -0.82 9.32
CA LEU A 470 2.44 -1.17 8.50
C LEU A 470 2.23 -2.53 7.86
N LEU A 471 1.85 -3.53 8.66
CA LEU A 471 1.69 -4.88 8.17
C LEU A 471 0.56 -5.00 7.14
N LYS A 472 -0.62 -4.38 7.41
CA LYS A 472 -1.71 -4.27 6.43
C LYS A 472 -1.27 -3.58 5.13
N ALA A 473 -0.47 -2.51 5.23
CA ALA A 473 0.04 -1.80 4.07
C ALA A 473 1.05 -2.64 3.26
N ILE A 474 1.93 -3.38 3.95
CA ILE A 474 2.87 -4.32 3.34
C ILE A 474 2.13 -5.40 2.57
N HIS A 475 1.16 -6.09 3.19
CA HIS A 475 0.37 -7.12 2.52
C HIS A 475 -0.34 -6.59 1.29
N LYS A 476 -0.97 -5.41 1.41
CA LYS A 476 -1.65 -4.76 0.28
C LYS A 476 -0.69 -4.41 -0.85
N PHE A 477 0.49 -3.89 -0.53
CA PHE A 477 1.48 -3.52 -1.55
C PHE A 477 2.08 -4.76 -2.22
N LEU A 478 2.46 -5.78 -1.44
CA LEU A 478 2.95 -7.06 -1.96
C LEU A 478 1.92 -7.80 -2.82
N ALA A 479 0.62 -7.63 -2.56
CA ALA A 479 -0.45 -8.17 -3.40
C ALA A 479 -0.52 -7.49 -4.79
N VAL A 480 -0.08 -6.23 -4.89
CA VAL A 480 0.02 -5.51 -6.17
C VAL A 480 1.25 -5.99 -6.96
N LEU A 481 2.36 -6.28 -6.28
CA LEU A 481 3.58 -6.77 -6.89
C LEU A 481 3.40 -8.20 -7.45
N GLU A 482 3.65 -8.38 -8.74
CA GLU A 482 3.54 -9.68 -9.40
C GLU A 482 4.41 -10.75 -8.74
N ASN A 483 3.79 -11.88 -8.43
CA ASN A 483 4.43 -13.05 -7.82
C ASN A 483 5.15 -12.78 -6.47
N GLN A 484 4.87 -11.65 -5.80
CA GLN A 484 5.49 -11.31 -4.51
C GLN A 484 4.51 -11.38 -3.31
N GLN A 485 3.36 -12.05 -3.44
CA GLN A 485 2.37 -12.17 -2.36
C GLN A 485 2.96 -12.79 -1.09
N TYR A 486 2.72 -12.13 0.05
CA TYR A 486 3.09 -12.59 1.37
C TYR A 486 2.07 -12.09 2.38
N ASP A 487 1.55 -12.99 3.20
CA ASP A 487 0.51 -12.73 4.20
C ASP A 487 0.97 -13.08 5.62
N GLY A 488 2.28 -13.18 5.88
CA GLY A 488 2.84 -13.41 7.22
C GLY A 488 3.31 -12.12 7.91
N SER A 489 3.97 -12.25 9.05
CA SER A 489 4.54 -11.15 9.84
C SER A 489 6.08 -11.14 9.78
N PHE A 490 6.74 -10.16 10.38
CA PHE A 490 8.20 -10.18 10.48
C PHE A 490 8.66 -9.68 11.86
N ILE A 491 9.91 -9.95 12.20
CA ILE A 491 10.59 -9.31 13.33
C ILE A 491 12.00 -8.92 12.90
N ILE A 492 12.51 -7.82 13.44
CA ILE A 492 13.92 -7.45 13.30
C ILE A 492 14.62 -7.64 14.65
N THR A 493 15.68 -8.45 14.65
CA THR A 493 16.51 -8.74 15.83
C THR A 493 17.93 -8.29 15.55
N GLY A 494 18.41 -7.29 16.31
CA GLY A 494 19.62 -6.57 15.93
C GLY A 494 19.45 -6.02 14.52
N ASN A 495 20.29 -6.46 13.60
CA ASN A 495 20.23 -6.04 12.20
C ASN A 495 19.63 -7.13 11.26
N VAL A 496 19.01 -8.19 11.79
CA VAL A 496 18.46 -9.28 10.98
C VAL A 496 16.94 -9.19 10.93
N LEU A 497 16.37 -9.03 9.73
CA LEU A 497 14.94 -9.18 9.49
C LEU A 497 14.63 -10.67 9.28
N ARG A 498 13.73 -11.23 10.09
CA ARG A 498 13.24 -12.60 10.00
C ARG A 498 11.75 -12.59 9.67
N LEU A 499 11.34 -13.37 8.67
CA LEU A 499 9.94 -13.55 8.33
C LEU A 499 9.30 -14.64 9.19
N LEU A 500 8.07 -14.39 9.58
CA LEU A 500 7.23 -15.28 10.36
C LEU A 500 6.05 -15.71 9.47
N PRO A 501 6.01 -16.96 8.99
CA PRO A 501 4.89 -17.45 8.20
C PRO A 501 3.57 -17.27 8.95
N ARG A 502 2.49 -17.07 8.18
CA ARG A 502 1.16 -16.97 8.78
C ARG A 502 0.74 -18.34 9.32
N ASN A 503 0.44 -18.39 10.60
CA ASN A 503 -0.18 -19.55 11.22
C ASN A 503 -1.70 -19.37 11.21
N ARG A 504 -2.42 -20.28 10.54
CA ARG A 504 -3.88 -20.23 10.50
C ARG A 504 -4.45 -20.88 11.75
N VAL A 505 -5.31 -20.16 12.47
CA VAL A 505 -6.13 -20.68 13.56
C VAL A 505 -7.57 -20.83 13.11
N ALA A 506 -8.25 -21.88 13.57
CA ALA A 506 -9.66 -22.11 13.26
C ALA A 506 -10.58 -21.14 14.01
N ILE A 507 -10.17 -20.74 15.22
CA ILE A 507 -10.88 -19.81 16.09
C ILE A 507 -9.99 -18.59 16.29
N ASN A 508 -10.54 -17.40 16.06
CA ASN A 508 -9.78 -16.15 16.14
C ASN A 508 -9.81 -15.53 17.54
N GLU A 509 -10.91 -15.72 18.29
CA GLU A 509 -11.12 -15.10 19.59
C GLU A 509 -11.91 -16.03 20.50
N TYR A 510 -11.52 -16.07 21.78
CA TYR A 510 -12.23 -16.77 22.86
C TYR A 510 -12.75 -15.76 23.89
N HIS A 511 -13.80 -16.14 24.61
CA HIS A 511 -14.37 -15.41 25.73
C HIS A 511 -14.24 -16.19 27.04
N LEU A 512 -14.18 -15.49 28.18
CA LEU A 512 -14.10 -16.14 29.50
C LEU A 512 -15.22 -17.16 29.73
N SER A 513 -16.43 -16.89 29.23
CA SER A 513 -17.57 -17.80 29.33
C SER A 513 -17.35 -19.15 28.64
N GLU A 514 -16.36 -19.32 27.78
CA GLU A 514 -16.07 -20.58 27.10
C GLU A 514 -15.18 -21.51 27.94
N PHE A 515 -14.59 -21.00 29.02
CA PHE A 515 -13.66 -21.75 29.85
C PHE A 515 -14.32 -22.30 31.11
N ARG A 516 -13.91 -23.51 31.51
CA ARG A 516 -14.55 -24.26 32.59
C ARG A 516 -14.44 -23.55 33.93
N MET A 517 -13.25 -23.06 34.33
CA MET A 517 -13.10 -22.40 35.63
C MET A 517 -14.01 -21.17 35.75
N TRP A 518 -14.14 -20.41 34.66
CA TRP A 518 -15.00 -19.23 34.61
C TRP A 518 -16.50 -19.56 34.63
N GLN A 519 -16.91 -20.70 34.07
CA GLN A 519 -18.29 -21.17 34.20
C GLN A 519 -18.59 -21.76 35.59
N THR A 520 -17.69 -22.56 36.15
CA THR A 520 -17.97 -23.36 37.36
C THR A 520 -17.61 -22.67 38.67
N ARG A 521 -16.56 -21.85 38.69
CA ARG A 521 -16.11 -21.11 39.88
C ARG A 521 -16.55 -19.65 39.81
N GLY A 522 -16.24 -18.97 38.70
CA GLY A 522 -16.59 -17.56 38.50
C GLY A 522 -18.07 -17.31 38.17
N HIS A 523 -18.80 -18.35 37.75
CA HIS A 523 -20.20 -18.29 37.28
C HIS A 523 -20.46 -17.16 36.27
N ILE A 524 -19.47 -16.86 35.41
CA ILE A 524 -19.45 -15.63 34.61
C ILE A 524 -20.65 -15.51 33.66
N HIS A 525 -21.16 -16.64 33.17
CA HIS A 525 -22.31 -16.74 32.27
C HIS A 525 -23.67 -16.45 32.94
N GLN A 526 -23.72 -16.37 34.27
CA GLN A 526 -24.95 -16.14 35.04
C GLN A 526 -25.03 -14.71 35.60
N ARG A 527 -23.99 -13.90 35.42
CA ARG A 527 -23.90 -12.58 36.04
C ARG A 527 -24.79 -11.58 35.32
N ASN A 528 -25.62 -10.88 36.10
CA ASN A 528 -26.45 -9.78 35.62
C ASN A 528 -26.37 -8.63 36.62
N ILE A 529 -25.45 -7.69 36.36
CA ILE A 529 -25.09 -6.61 37.28
C ILE A 529 -25.94 -5.37 37.00
N SER A 530 -26.58 -4.81 38.03
CA SER A 530 -27.36 -3.56 37.89
C SER A 530 -26.49 -2.36 37.55
N ASP A 531 -27.07 -1.32 36.93
CA ASP A 531 -26.32 -0.12 36.55
C ASP A 531 -25.68 0.59 37.74
N GLU A 532 -26.34 0.62 38.90
CA GLU A 532 -25.79 1.20 40.13
C GLU A 532 -24.54 0.45 40.59
N ARG A 533 -24.58 -0.89 40.57
CA ARG A 533 -23.42 -1.73 40.89
C ARG A 533 -22.30 -1.55 39.87
N LYS A 534 -22.61 -1.45 38.57
CA LYS A 534 -21.61 -1.16 37.53
C LYS A 534 -20.88 0.15 37.81
N ILE A 535 -21.58 1.20 38.22
CA ILE A 535 -20.97 2.49 38.60
C ILE A 535 -20.03 2.30 39.80
N GLN A 536 -20.47 1.58 40.84
CA GLN A 536 -19.65 1.31 42.02
C GLN A 536 -18.39 0.51 41.67
N TYR A 537 -18.53 -0.56 40.88
CA TYR A 537 -17.42 -1.42 40.48
C TYR A 537 -16.38 -0.68 39.63
N ARG A 538 -16.82 0.22 38.73
CA ARG A 538 -15.89 1.11 38.00
C ARG A 538 -15.05 1.97 38.92
N GLN A 539 -15.63 2.49 40.01
CA GLN A 539 -14.89 3.30 40.99
C GLN A 539 -13.84 2.46 41.74
N ILE A 540 -14.19 1.22 42.10
CA ILE A 540 -13.28 0.28 42.77
C ILE A 540 -12.14 -0.12 41.83
N LEU A 541 -12.45 -0.54 40.60
CA LEU A 541 -11.48 -0.85 39.55
C LEU A 541 -10.59 0.35 39.18
N GLY A 542 -11.07 1.58 39.40
CA GLY A 542 -10.25 2.79 39.29
C GLY A 542 -9.13 2.89 40.33
N ARG A 543 -9.29 2.24 41.49
CA ARG A 543 -8.31 2.22 42.60
C ARG A 543 -7.38 1.00 42.52
N ILE A 544 -7.91 -0.16 42.16
CA ILE A 544 -7.14 -1.39 41.96
C ILE A 544 -6.26 -1.22 40.71
N LYS A 545 -4.95 -1.32 40.90
CA LYS A 545 -3.95 -1.18 39.83
C LYS A 545 -3.32 -2.52 39.50
N GLU A 546 -2.58 -2.53 38.40
CA GLU A 546 -1.74 -3.66 37.96
C GLU A 546 -0.75 -4.05 39.06
N LYS A 547 -0.02 -3.09 39.62
CA LYS A 547 0.80 -3.25 40.83
C LYS A 547 0.11 -2.58 42.03
N CYS A 548 0.02 -3.29 43.17
CA CYS A 548 -0.60 -2.76 44.39
C CYS A 548 0.26 -1.65 45.05
N ILE A 549 -0.30 -0.85 45.95
CA ILE A 549 0.45 0.29 46.55
C ILE A 549 1.54 -0.14 47.54
N ARG A 550 1.49 -1.38 48.04
CA ARG A 550 2.47 -1.90 49.01
C ARG A 550 3.88 -1.69 48.45
N ASN A 551 4.73 -1.06 49.25
CA ASN A 551 6.10 -0.69 48.87
C ASN A 551 6.20 0.26 47.65
N ASN A 552 5.37 1.32 47.61
CA ASN A 552 5.37 2.31 46.53
C ASN A 552 5.22 1.70 45.13
N ARG A 553 4.46 0.60 45.00
CA ARG A 553 4.26 -0.17 43.75
C ARG A 553 5.48 -0.94 43.25
N HIS A 554 6.49 -1.12 44.09
CA HIS A 554 7.61 -2.03 43.87
C HIS A 554 7.37 -3.36 44.60
N SER A 555 6.46 -4.17 44.05
CA SER A 555 6.14 -5.48 44.61
C SER A 555 7.35 -6.43 44.55
N SER A 556 7.68 -7.08 45.66
CA SER A 556 8.72 -8.12 45.74
C SER A 556 8.09 -9.49 46.02
N LEU A 557 8.81 -10.56 45.69
CA LEU A 557 8.40 -11.95 45.98
C LEU A 557 7.95 -12.14 47.43
N GLU A 558 8.72 -11.62 48.39
CA GLU A 558 8.40 -11.73 49.82
C GLU A 558 7.10 -11.01 50.18
N ILE A 559 6.91 -9.78 49.67
CA ILE A 559 5.71 -8.98 49.94
C ILE A 559 4.48 -9.63 49.30
N CYS A 560 4.63 -10.14 48.08
CA CYS A 560 3.54 -10.80 47.37
C CYS A 560 3.20 -12.16 47.97
N ALA A 561 4.18 -12.97 48.37
CA ALA A 561 3.94 -14.23 49.08
C ALA A 561 3.19 -14.00 50.40
N ALA A 562 3.60 -13.00 51.19
CA ALA A 562 2.87 -12.61 52.41
C ALA A 562 1.46 -12.11 52.09
N CYS A 563 1.30 -11.30 51.04
CA CYS A 563 0.01 -10.83 50.57
C CYS A 563 -0.92 -12.00 50.24
N MET A 564 -0.45 -13.00 49.48
CA MET A 564 -1.24 -14.15 49.03
C MET A 564 -1.81 -14.98 50.19
N GLN A 565 -1.12 -15.03 51.33
CA GLN A 565 -1.58 -15.73 52.54
C GLN A 565 -2.69 -14.99 53.30
N GLU A 566 -2.87 -13.68 53.07
CA GLU A 566 -3.92 -12.90 53.72
C GLU A 566 -5.29 -13.13 53.06
N ALA A 567 -6.37 -13.17 53.84
CA ALA A 567 -7.72 -13.26 53.29
C ALA A 567 -8.09 -12.07 52.38
N VAL A 568 -8.83 -12.35 51.30
CA VAL A 568 -9.41 -11.32 50.42
C VAL A 568 -10.82 -11.02 50.93
N THR A 569 -10.98 -9.90 51.63
CA THR A 569 -12.26 -9.48 52.21
C THR A 569 -13.01 -8.50 51.31
N THR A 570 -14.33 -8.44 51.44
CA THR A 570 -15.19 -7.41 50.81
C THR A 570 -14.67 -6.00 51.07
N ALA A 571 -14.30 -5.69 52.32
CA ALA A 571 -13.73 -4.41 52.71
C ALA A 571 -12.40 -4.09 51.99
N ARG A 572 -11.54 -5.11 51.79
CA ARG A 572 -10.28 -4.96 51.07
C ARG A 572 -10.49 -4.73 49.58
N ILE A 573 -11.45 -5.43 48.96
CA ILE A 573 -11.81 -5.20 47.56
C ILE A 573 -12.33 -3.75 47.40
N HIS A 574 -13.22 -3.30 48.29
CA HIS A 574 -13.76 -1.93 48.25
C HIS A 574 -12.70 -0.83 48.47
N SER A 575 -11.68 -1.08 49.30
CA SER A 575 -10.60 -0.11 49.52
C SER A 575 -9.73 0.03 48.26
N GLY A 576 -9.44 -1.09 47.60
CA GLY A 576 -8.79 -1.16 46.29
C GLY A 576 -7.29 -0.85 46.25
N ASN A 577 -6.66 -0.48 47.38
CA ASN A 577 -5.26 -0.04 47.41
C ASN A 577 -4.26 -1.19 47.66
N ASP A 578 -4.65 -2.18 48.46
CA ASP A 578 -3.82 -3.32 48.88
C ASP A 578 -4.14 -4.62 48.13
N LEU A 579 -4.72 -4.51 46.94
CA LEU A 579 -5.06 -5.62 46.06
C LEU A 579 -4.66 -5.24 44.62
N CYS A 580 -4.03 -6.15 43.89
CA CYS A 580 -3.71 -5.97 42.47
C CYS A 580 -4.77 -6.64 41.58
N LEU A 581 -4.82 -6.23 40.30
CA LEU A 581 -5.74 -6.79 39.31
C LEU A 581 -5.54 -8.30 39.10
N ALA A 582 -4.29 -8.78 39.06
CA ALA A 582 -3.98 -10.20 38.90
C ALA A 582 -4.57 -11.03 40.04
N ARG A 583 -4.38 -10.59 41.29
CA ARG A 583 -4.93 -11.28 42.46
C ARG A 583 -6.45 -11.26 42.50
N LEU A 584 -7.08 -10.16 42.11
CA LEU A 584 -8.54 -10.09 41.99
C LEU A 584 -9.06 -11.09 40.95
N PHE A 585 -8.40 -11.18 39.79
CA PHE A 585 -8.74 -12.11 38.72
C PHE A 585 -8.63 -13.57 39.19
N GLY A 586 -7.50 -13.94 39.82
CA GLY A 586 -7.29 -15.30 40.32
C GLY A 586 -8.26 -15.69 41.42
N TYR A 587 -8.54 -14.77 42.36
CA TYR A 587 -9.47 -15.02 43.45
C TYR A 587 -10.88 -15.40 42.97
N ALA A 588 -11.35 -14.79 41.87
CA ALA A 588 -12.64 -15.11 41.25
C ALA A 588 -12.74 -16.56 40.72
N ILE A 589 -11.61 -17.22 40.46
CA ILE A 589 -11.55 -18.58 39.91
C ILE A 589 -10.71 -19.54 40.75
N ASP A 590 -10.46 -19.26 42.03
CA ASP A 590 -9.64 -20.11 42.92
C ASP A 590 -8.20 -20.33 42.43
N GLU A 591 -7.61 -19.35 41.75
CA GLU A 591 -6.23 -19.39 41.29
C GLU A 591 -5.37 -18.34 42.01
N GLU A 592 -4.09 -18.65 42.16
CA GLU A 592 -3.12 -17.80 42.85
C GLU A 592 -2.26 -17.03 41.83
N PHE A 593 -2.60 -15.77 41.60
CA PHE A 593 -1.78 -14.85 40.79
C PHE A 593 -1.27 -13.72 41.67
N ASP A 594 0.06 -13.59 41.74
CA ASP A 594 0.68 -12.45 42.39
C ASP A 594 0.76 -11.22 41.46
N GLY A 595 1.20 -10.09 42.00
CA GLY A 595 1.42 -8.86 41.24
C GLY A 595 2.89 -8.61 40.90
N VAL A 596 3.76 -9.61 41.10
CA VAL A 596 5.16 -9.51 40.72
C VAL A 596 5.26 -9.96 39.28
N HIS A 597 5.77 -9.09 38.41
CA HIS A 597 6.09 -9.47 37.05
C HIS A 597 7.54 -9.95 37.02
N HIS A 598 7.77 -11.26 37.13
CA HIS A 598 9.11 -11.79 37.42
C HIS A 598 10.11 -11.68 36.28
N GLY A 599 9.76 -10.99 35.19
CA GLY A 599 10.54 -11.02 33.98
C GLY A 599 10.83 -12.46 33.60
N HIS A 600 9.84 -13.32 33.48
CA HIS A 600 9.91 -14.66 32.85
C HIS A 600 8.55 -14.92 32.20
N GLU A 601 7.55 -14.29 32.82
CA GLU A 601 6.22 -14.03 32.34
C GLU A 601 6.19 -13.46 30.92
N VAL A 602 6.02 -14.40 30.00
CA VAL A 602 5.45 -14.16 28.67
C VAL A 602 4.11 -13.44 28.77
N ALA A 603 3.42 -13.45 29.92
CA ALA A 603 2.20 -12.68 30.17
C ALA A 603 1.99 -12.45 31.67
N ASP A 604 1.27 -11.38 32.03
CA ASP A 604 1.06 -10.96 33.42
C ASP A 604 0.12 -11.91 34.21
N ILE A 605 -0.78 -12.62 33.54
CA ILE A 605 -1.54 -13.78 34.08
C ILE A 605 -1.25 -14.98 33.19
N ARG A 606 -0.89 -16.13 33.80
CA ARG A 606 -0.73 -17.41 33.08
C ARG A 606 -1.44 -18.51 33.84
N TYR A 607 -2.29 -19.25 33.16
CA TYR A 607 -2.95 -20.41 33.74
C TYR A 607 -3.44 -21.39 32.69
N LEU A 608 -3.83 -22.57 33.15
CA LEU A 608 -4.37 -23.66 32.37
C LEU A 608 -5.87 -23.74 32.60
N ASP A 609 -6.66 -23.81 31.54
CA ASP A 609 -8.11 -24.03 31.65
C ASP A 609 -8.56 -25.04 30.58
N VAL A 610 -9.83 -25.42 30.63
CA VAL A 610 -10.43 -26.38 29.72
C VAL A 610 -11.60 -25.71 29.00
N LEU A 611 -11.61 -25.80 27.67
CA LEU A 611 -12.76 -25.36 26.87
C LEU A 611 -13.98 -26.19 27.26
N PHE A 612 -15.05 -25.51 27.67
CA PHE A 612 -16.23 -26.16 28.22
C PHE A 612 -16.91 -27.10 27.21
N ASN A 613 -16.95 -26.69 25.93
CA ASN A 613 -17.64 -27.43 24.87
C ASN A 613 -16.83 -28.59 24.30
N THR A 614 -15.50 -28.46 24.20
CA THR A 614 -14.64 -29.47 23.55
C THR A 614 -13.88 -30.35 24.55
N GLY A 615 -13.69 -29.88 25.78
CA GLY A 615 -12.85 -30.53 26.78
C GLY A 615 -11.34 -30.38 26.51
N GLU A 616 -10.95 -29.55 25.55
CA GLU A 616 -9.56 -29.29 25.21
C GLU A 616 -8.89 -28.41 26.27
N GLU A 617 -7.67 -28.78 26.65
CA GLU A 617 -6.84 -28.04 27.60
C GLU A 617 -6.12 -26.90 26.87
N ILE A 618 -6.21 -25.68 27.42
CA ILE A 618 -5.68 -24.46 26.83
C ILE A 618 -4.78 -23.74 27.84
N ARG A 619 -3.58 -23.37 27.42
CA ARG A 619 -2.67 -22.48 28.16
C ARG A 619 -2.91 -21.03 27.77
N LEU A 620 -3.43 -20.25 28.70
CA LEU A 620 -3.70 -18.83 28.52
C LEU A 620 -2.54 -17.99 29.05
N GLY A 621 -2.18 -16.94 28.31
CA GLY A 621 -1.31 -15.86 28.79
C GLY A 621 -1.95 -14.51 28.52
N ILE A 622 -2.29 -13.74 29.55
CA ILE A 622 -3.00 -12.45 29.44
C ILE A 622 -2.14 -11.30 29.97
N HIS A 623 -2.00 -10.23 29.18
CA HIS A 623 -1.36 -8.99 29.62
C HIS A 623 -2.36 -8.03 30.23
N LEU A 624 -2.01 -7.41 31.35
CA LEU A 624 -2.87 -6.52 32.11
C LEU A 624 -2.42 -5.07 32.00
N LYS A 625 -3.37 -4.14 31.96
CA LYS A 625 -3.14 -2.72 32.25
C LYS A 625 -4.18 -2.17 33.20
N SER A 626 -3.75 -1.19 33.98
CA SER A 626 -4.63 -0.47 34.91
C SER A 626 -5.69 0.35 34.18
N ARG A 627 -6.83 0.58 34.85
CA ARG A 627 -7.90 1.44 34.34
C ARG A 627 -7.41 2.86 34.07
N GLU A 628 -7.75 3.36 32.89
CA GLU A 628 -7.54 4.72 32.40
C GLU A 628 -8.79 5.59 32.54
N SER A 629 -8.61 6.89 32.31
CA SER A 629 -9.72 7.84 32.18
C SER A 629 -10.74 7.40 31.11
N HIS A 630 -12.03 7.53 31.43
CA HIS A 630 -13.12 7.14 30.53
C HIS A 630 -13.10 7.98 29.24
N ARG A 631 -13.48 7.34 28.13
CA ARG A 631 -13.55 7.95 26.79
C ARG A 631 -14.84 7.48 26.11
N VAL A 632 -15.50 8.39 25.40
CA VAL A 632 -16.82 8.19 24.78
C VAL A 632 -16.86 7.01 23.79
N HIS A 633 -15.76 6.73 23.11
CA HIS A 633 -15.65 5.66 22.10
C HIS A 633 -14.71 4.54 22.54
N GLY A 634 -14.50 4.38 23.86
CA GLY A 634 -13.50 3.48 24.41
C GLY A 634 -12.05 3.95 24.19
N LEU A 635 -11.11 3.12 24.63
CA LEU A 635 -9.68 3.38 24.47
C LEU A 635 -9.25 3.14 23.02
N GLY A 636 -8.62 4.17 22.46
CA GLY A 636 -8.05 4.13 21.11
C GLY A 636 -6.55 3.83 21.10
N ARG A 637 -6.00 3.62 19.91
CA ARG A 637 -4.59 3.26 19.67
C ARG A 637 -3.56 4.26 20.18
N SER A 638 -3.94 5.53 20.35
CA SER A 638 -3.03 6.57 20.84
C SER A 638 -2.79 6.48 22.35
N VAL A 639 -3.62 5.74 23.09
CA VAL A 639 -3.52 5.59 24.55
C VAL A 639 -2.31 4.72 24.89
N SER A 640 -1.53 5.15 25.89
CA SER A 640 -0.28 4.49 26.32
C SER A 640 -0.49 3.02 26.71
N CYS A 641 -1.56 2.72 27.46
CA CYS A 641 -1.86 1.35 27.88
C CYS A 641 -2.14 0.42 26.68
N ILE A 642 -2.88 0.89 25.66
CA ILE A 642 -3.14 0.13 24.43
C ILE A 642 -1.85 -0.13 23.64
N LYS A 643 -0.96 0.87 23.55
CA LYS A 643 0.36 0.69 22.93
C LYS A 643 1.20 -0.34 23.70
N GLY A 644 1.17 -0.27 25.04
CA GLY A 644 1.84 -1.23 25.91
C GLY A 644 1.35 -2.65 25.69
N LEU A 645 0.03 -2.86 25.74
CA LEU A 645 -0.61 -4.15 25.47
C LEU A 645 -0.26 -4.69 24.08
N TYR A 646 -0.20 -3.82 23.06
CA TYR A 646 0.19 -4.23 21.71
C TYR A 646 1.64 -4.75 21.66
N THR A 647 2.58 -3.98 22.23
CA THR A 647 3.99 -4.40 22.29
C THR A 647 4.16 -5.71 23.05
N GLN A 648 3.50 -5.83 24.21
CA GLN A 648 3.53 -7.03 25.03
C GLN A 648 2.93 -8.23 24.31
N TYR A 649 1.75 -8.09 23.67
CA TYR A 649 1.12 -9.14 22.87
C TYR A 649 2.07 -9.64 21.76
N CYS A 650 2.63 -8.73 20.97
CA CYS A 650 3.51 -9.09 19.87
C CYS A 650 4.81 -9.75 20.36
N TYR A 651 5.34 -9.29 21.50
CA TYR A 651 6.50 -9.89 22.13
C TYR A 651 6.24 -11.33 22.60
N SER A 652 5.08 -11.58 23.21
CA SER A 652 4.65 -12.92 23.63
C SER A 652 4.44 -13.86 22.46
N ALA A 653 3.79 -13.38 21.41
CA ALA A 653 3.60 -14.15 20.19
C ALA A 653 4.94 -14.51 19.55
N TYR A 654 5.91 -13.57 19.56
CA TYR A 654 7.29 -13.82 19.14
C TYR A 654 7.97 -14.91 19.99
N LEU A 655 7.94 -14.81 21.32
CA LEU A 655 8.54 -15.80 22.21
C LEU A 655 7.89 -17.19 22.06
N ALA A 656 6.57 -17.25 21.90
CA ALA A 656 5.88 -18.50 21.64
C ALA A 656 6.27 -19.11 20.27
N THR A 657 6.45 -18.27 19.25
CA THR A 657 6.82 -18.74 17.90
C THR A 657 8.28 -19.20 17.80
N LEU A 658 9.22 -18.49 18.43
CA LEU A 658 10.67 -18.68 18.22
C LEU A 658 11.44 -19.15 19.45
N GLY A 659 10.96 -18.87 20.66
CA GLY A 659 11.61 -19.20 21.93
C GLY A 659 11.13 -20.50 22.58
N GLY A 660 10.04 -21.11 22.07
CA GLY A 660 9.49 -22.36 22.59
C GLY A 660 8.57 -22.21 23.80
N GLU A 661 8.12 -20.99 24.10
CA GLU A 661 7.13 -20.75 25.15
C GLU A 661 5.78 -21.38 24.80
N ARG A 662 5.20 -22.11 25.76
CA ARG A 662 3.95 -22.87 25.57
C ARG A 662 2.74 -22.01 25.91
N LEU A 663 2.29 -21.20 24.95
CA LEU A 663 1.01 -20.50 25.01
C LEU A 663 0.12 -20.96 23.85
N ASP A 664 -1.14 -21.28 24.17
CA ASP A 664 -2.15 -21.64 23.18
C ASP A 664 -3.02 -20.44 22.84
N VAL A 665 -3.27 -19.54 23.81
CA VAL A 665 -4.07 -18.30 23.67
C VAL A 665 -3.32 -17.13 24.30
N ILE A 666 -3.29 -15.99 23.60
CA ILE A 666 -2.66 -14.76 24.10
C ILE A 666 -3.74 -13.69 24.27
N GLY A 667 -3.76 -13.07 25.44
CA GLY A 667 -4.77 -12.11 25.84
C GLY A 667 -4.25 -10.71 26.11
N VAL A 668 -5.16 -9.74 25.97
CA VAL A 668 -4.96 -8.37 26.43
C VAL A 668 -6.13 -7.95 27.30
N SER A 669 -5.83 -7.23 28.37
CA SER A 669 -6.81 -6.90 29.40
C SER A 669 -6.60 -5.49 29.92
N VAL A 670 -7.68 -4.71 29.92
CA VAL A 670 -7.73 -3.40 30.55
C VAL A 670 -9.16 -3.16 31.06
N PRO A 671 -9.37 -2.71 32.32
CA PRO A 671 -10.70 -2.42 32.85
C PRO A 671 -11.28 -1.13 32.26
N ASN A 672 -11.40 -1.03 30.94
CA ASN A 672 -12.01 0.04 30.17
C ASN A 672 -12.63 -0.55 28.91
N GLU A 673 -13.68 0.08 28.39
CA GLU A 673 -14.14 -0.19 27.02
C GLU A 673 -13.00 0.03 26.03
N ILE A 674 -12.80 -0.92 25.12
CA ILE A 674 -11.81 -0.84 24.05
C ILE A 674 -12.54 -0.52 22.75
N SER A 675 -12.04 0.45 21.99
CA SER A 675 -12.67 0.80 20.70
C SER A 675 -12.62 -0.37 19.71
N ASP A 676 -13.65 -0.49 18.87
CA ASP A 676 -13.74 -1.55 17.84
C ASP A 676 -12.51 -1.58 16.93
N GLU A 677 -11.99 -0.41 16.54
CA GLU A 677 -10.76 -0.31 15.73
C GLU A 677 -9.57 -1.00 16.42
N VAL A 678 -9.43 -0.87 17.75
CA VAL A 678 -8.36 -1.51 18.51
C VAL A 678 -8.58 -3.03 18.55
N ARG A 679 -9.80 -3.49 18.78
CA ARG A 679 -10.14 -4.93 18.79
C ARG A 679 -9.84 -5.57 17.43
N GLU A 680 -10.27 -4.95 16.33
CA GLU A 680 -9.97 -5.40 14.95
C GLU A 680 -8.46 -5.45 14.68
N ASN A 681 -7.68 -4.55 15.28
CA ASN A 681 -6.22 -4.55 15.12
C ASN A 681 -5.57 -5.70 15.90
N PHE A 682 -6.05 -6.02 17.10
CA PHE A 682 -5.60 -7.19 17.85
C PHE A 682 -6.00 -8.49 17.14
N GLN A 683 -7.23 -8.60 16.65
CA GLN A 683 -7.67 -9.76 15.85
C GLN A 683 -6.83 -9.93 14.59
N PHE A 684 -6.53 -8.82 13.88
CA PHE A 684 -5.66 -8.87 12.73
C PHE A 684 -4.29 -9.41 13.11
N ILE A 685 -3.60 -8.83 14.09
CA ILE A 685 -2.24 -9.26 14.44
C ILE A 685 -2.22 -10.69 15.00
N SER A 686 -3.23 -11.07 15.78
CA SER A 686 -3.47 -12.43 16.26
C SER A 686 -3.50 -13.43 15.11
N SER A 687 -4.28 -13.13 14.06
CA SER A 687 -4.37 -14.00 12.88
C SER A 687 -3.08 -14.10 12.05
N GLN A 688 -2.13 -13.17 12.23
CA GLN A 688 -0.83 -13.21 11.56
C GLN A 688 0.16 -14.11 12.31
N PHE A 689 0.17 -14.03 13.64
CA PHE A 689 1.00 -14.90 14.48
C PHE A 689 0.39 -16.30 14.69
N GLY A 690 -0.93 -16.43 14.52
CA GLY A 690 -1.70 -17.66 14.69
C GLY A 690 -1.86 -18.10 16.13
N PHE A 691 -2.12 -17.15 17.03
CA PHE A 691 -2.57 -17.43 18.39
C PHE A 691 -3.96 -16.82 18.54
N PRO A 692 -5.00 -17.58 18.93
CA PRO A 692 -6.31 -17.01 19.24
C PRO A 692 -6.18 -15.93 20.32
N LEU A 693 -7.02 -14.91 20.18
CA LEU A 693 -7.04 -13.75 21.06
C LEU A 693 -8.03 -13.95 22.21
N ILE A 694 -7.76 -13.37 23.37
CA ILE A 694 -8.80 -13.06 24.36
C ILE A 694 -8.68 -11.59 24.74
N VAL A 695 -9.79 -10.85 24.68
CA VAL A 695 -9.84 -9.44 25.08
C VAL A 695 -10.71 -9.35 26.31
N LEU A 696 -10.14 -8.85 27.42
CA LEU A 696 -10.87 -8.58 28.65
C LEU A 696 -11.04 -7.09 28.84
N ASP A 697 -12.25 -6.60 28.60
CA ASP A 697 -12.57 -5.17 28.66
C ASP A 697 -13.37 -4.81 29.93
N GLU A 698 -14.01 -3.62 29.93
CA GLU A 698 -14.80 -3.18 31.07
C GLU A 698 -15.88 -4.20 31.48
N GLU A 699 -16.60 -4.81 30.54
CA GLU A 699 -17.70 -5.70 30.88
C GLU A 699 -17.20 -6.99 31.55
N ASP A 700 -16.12 -7.57 31.03
CA ASP A 700 -15.47 -8.73 31.64
C ASP A 700 -14.99 -8.41 33.06
N TRP A 701 -14.35 -7.26 33.26
CA TRP A 701 -13.85 -6.85 34.58
C TRP A 701 -14.97 -6.56 35.58
N LEU A 702 -16.13 -6.07 35.13
CA LEU A 702 -17.31 -5.93 35.99
C LEU A 702 -17.80 -7.30 36.46
N ASN A 703 -17.83 -8.29 35.58
CA ASN A 703 -18.21 -9.67 35.92
C ASN A 703 -17.19 -10.35 36.84
N ILE A 704 -15.89 -10.16 36.60
CA ILE A 704 -14.81 -10.63 37.48
C ILE A 704 -14.92 -10.01 38.87
N MET A 705 -15.18 -8.70 38.95
CA MET A 705 -15.35 -7.99 40.22
C MET A 705 -16.54 -8.51 41.02
N ASP A 706 -17.68 -8.70 40.36
CA ASP A 706 -18.88 -9.24 40.99
C ASP A 706 -18.63 -10.65 41.54
N ALA A 707 -17.85 -11.48 40.82
CA ALA A 707 -17.45 -12.81 41.27
C ALA A 707 -16.60 -12.80 42.53
N ALA A 708 -15.57 -11.95 42.52
CA ALA A 708 -14.72 -11.80 43.68
C ALA A 708 -15.50 -11.28 44.90
N LEU A 709 -16.43 -10.33 44.72
CA LEU A 709 -17.22 -9.79 45.82
C LEU A 709 -18.22 -10.79 46.40
N GLU A 710 -18.92 -11.53 45.54
CA GLU A 710 -19.85 -12.58 45.96
C GLU A 710 -19.12 -13.65 46.78
N LYS A 711 -17.97 -14.13 46.27
CA LYS A 711 -17.14 -15.11 46.96
C LYS A 711 -16.63 -14.60 48.31
N ALA A 712 -16.12 -13.36 48.34
CA ALA A 712 -15.62 -12.76 49.58
C ALA A 712 -16.74 -12.53 50.61
N ALA A 713 -17.99 -12.37 50.18
CA ALA A 713 -19.13 -12.28 51.08
C ALA A 713 -19.49 -13.66 51.66
N ILE A 714 -19.50 -14.71 50.84
CA ILE A 714 -19.78 -16.09 51.26
C ILE A 714 -18.72 -16.60 52.24
N GLU A 715 -17.44 -16.32 52.01
CA GLU A 715 -16.34 -16.75 52.90
C GLU A 715 -16.30 -15.98 54.24
N GLN A 716 -17.06 -14.89 54.37
CA GLN A 716 -17.19 -14.10 55.61
C GLN A 716 -18.37 -14.52 56.48
N GLU A 717 -19.33 -15.28 55.93
CA GLU A 717 -20.44 -15.91 56.65
C GLU A 717 -20.01 -17.25 57.25
#